data_AF-A0A973AUW3-F1
#
_entry.id   AF-A0A973AUW3-F1
#
_cell.length_a   1.000
_cell.length_b   1.000
_cell.length_c   1.000
_cell.angle_alpha   90.00
_cell.angle_beta   90.00
_cell.angle_gamma   90.00
#
_symmetry.space_group_name_H-M   'P 1'
#
loop_
_entity.id
_entity.type
_entity.pdbx_description
1 polymer ?
#
loop_
_entity_poly.entity_id
_entity_poly.type
_entity_poly.pdbx_seq_one_letter_code
_entity_poly.pdbx_strand_id
1 'polypeptide(L)'
;WITGGLSGGMVRKPGAAPESAVSINRRDVRIDLARGTIAPASGFGQFGNTFDDIGRRFTVSNRNPAMAVRLPAEALDRNTLVDLGGGYEDVAPSGADSRVFPTAQTRATAASHTGTHTSACGLSIFRGDLLGPEAVGDAFVCEPVSHLVTRRRLTPAGTSFTSARVEADGVEFLASRDVWFRPVFTATGPDGALWVIDMCRETIEHPAYMPPGLADTLDLRAGDTAGRVWRIRHRDLRPRPWKPPTSAAAAVNLLGDPNGWRRSTAQRLLSKGRFTGAADAVSKFLDARLAAHDAAVPSIHALWTLEALGRLSAEHLRQAAVAPQPSVRETAARLVAEGIGLSIPGTADAAAVLRDRLAAAIGKQLSGDPDGHVRLAATLAVAGSQDPSAAETLAVIAARPDLDRWISRAVVSGAVLPGGSGRSAAILMRLADEPIADDAGLIPTAVGVHGLIAPRSPQVWQAPRREIVGLVEQLGSTAAGTVSQRQASGVAADGIALMQLLANRARRERTSWFDVAILAGISARLPLTTLSRTSEDRSAIDAVVSHAAGLAADTKQPTDIRCVSILLLGSAATDTGEAAVMAAAALTPLVGTHELEDVQREAVRALVRSGRPAAAVVQSLTGLEPTVRDAAVAALLDRTETIPLLLEAIEGGSVPASFVPLARRAALTRSAEQSVRERAGRIWHDQQAAGLSPDEIRSLLAAVRHGGDQERGRTVFSKQCAHCHRVAGAGHQVGPDLAEAGDRPVDRLVTDIIDPNHSVEARWESTIVITSDGEALEGLLDTSGLGSVVLCRPGGERRTVPRDQIETLRGTGMSLMPVGFGRQLSASELADLIAFLRSGRPVPPTP
;
A
#
# COMPACT_ATOMS: atom_id res chain seq x y z
N TRP A 1 6.86 3.32 -19.80
CA TRP A 1 6.48 2.86 -18.45
C TRP A 1 6.74 1.38 -18.38
N ILE A 2 7.38 0.94 -17.31
CA ILE A 2 7.84 -0.43 -17.08
C ILE A 2 7.38 -0.79 -15.67
N THR A 3 6.83 -1.99 -15.52
CA THR A 3 6.39 -2.50 -14.23
C THR A 3 7.59 -2.88 -13.36
N GLY A 4 7.57 -2.50 -12.08
CA GLY A 4 8.67 -2.77 -11.14
C GLY A 4 8.70 -4.22 -10.65
N GLY A 5 7.57 -4.93 -10.68
CA GLY A 5 7.46 -6.29 -10.17
C GLY A 5 7.54 -6.36 -8.64
N LEU A 6 7.70 -7.60 -8.14
CA LEU A 6 7.88 -7.87 -6.71
C LEU A 6 9.34 -7.72 -6.26
N SER A 7 10.25 -7.78 -7.23
CA SER A 7 11.70 -7.73 -7.02
C SER A 7 12.14 -6.27 -7.09
N GLY A 8 12.56 -5.71 -5.95
CA GLY A 8 13.16 -4.38 -5.92
C GLY A 8 14.48 -4.32 -6.70
N GLY A 9 15.15 -3.18 -6.66
CA GLY A 9 16.44 -3.01 -7.31
C GLY A 9 16.72 -1.57 -7.70
N MET A 10 17.85 -1.37 -8.39
CA MET A 10 18.31 -0.08 -8.88
C MET A 10 18.43 -0.12 -10.40
N VAL A 11 17.77 0.81 -11.09
CA VAL A 11 17.77 0.91 -12.56
C VAL A 11 18.47 2.19 -12.99
N ARG A 12 19.46 2.06 -13.89
CA ARG A 12 20.18 3.20 -14.46
C ARG A 12 20.38 3.03 -15.95
N LYS A 13 20.67 4.14 -16.63
CA LYS A 13 21.13 4.12 -18.01
C LYS A 13 22.48 3.39 -18.08
N PRO A 14 22.71 2.51 -19.09
CA PRO A 14 24.02 1.90 -19.30
C PRO A 14 25.12 2.97 -19.38
N GLY A 15 26.20 2.77 -18.61
CA GLY A 15 27.33 3.72 -18.54
C GLY A 15 27.13 4.94 -17.65
N ALA A 16 25.94 5.18 -17.08
CA ALA A 16 25.72 6.27 -16.15
C ALA A 16 26.28 5.96 -14.75
N ALA A 17 26.64 7.00 -13.99
CA ALA A 17 27.15 6.85 -12.62
C ALA A 17 26.15 6.11 -11.71
N PRO A 18 26.61 5.27 -10.76
CA PRO A 18 25.73 4.54 -9.84
C PRO A 18 24.71 5.44 -9.10
N GLU A 19 25.10 6.67 -8.75
CA GLU A 19 24.28 7.71 -8.11
C GLU A 19 23.01 8.06 -8.90
N SER A 20 23.04 7.89 -10.23
CA SER A 20 21.89 8.18 -11.11
C SER A 20 20.85 7.06 -11.15
N ALA A 21 21.07 5.98 -10.39
CA ALA A 21 20.18 4.84 -10.39
C ALA A 21 18.89 5.16 -9.62
N VAL A 22 17.77 4.78 -10.22
CA VAL A 22 16.43 4.93 -9.66
C VAL A 22 16.03 3.63 -8.98
N SER A 23 15.55 3.71 -7.74
CA SER A 23 15.00 2.54 -7.05
C SER A 23 13.67 2.13 -7.66
N ILE A 24 13.51 0.83 -7.92
CA ILE A 24 12.24 0.21 -8.35
C ILE A 24 11.54 -0.53 -7.21
N ASN A 25 12.02 -0.35 -5.98
CA ASN A 25 11.44 -1.03 -4.83
C ASN A 25 9.98 -0.58 -4.62
N ARG A 26 9.04 -1.48 -4.93
CA ARG A 26 7.59 -1.23 -4.90
C ARG A 26 7.13 -0.02 -5.73
N ARG A 27 7.88 0.32 -6.78
CA ARG A 27 7.57 1.40 -7.71
C ARG A 27 7.81 0.92 -9.14
N ASP A 28 6.97 1.39 -10.04
CA ASP A 28 7.21 1.23 -11.46
C ASP A 28 8.28 2.23 -11.93
N VAL A 29 8.68 2.13 -13.19
CA VAL A 29 9.64 3.05 -13.83
C VAL A 29 9.04 3.70 -15.06
N ARG A 30 9.33 4.99 -15.26
CA ARG A 30 9.11 5.66 -16.54
C ARG A 30 10.44 6.04 -17.18
N ILE A 31 10.50 5.86 -18.50
CA ILE A 31 11.65 6.21 -19.33
C ILE A 31 11.16 7.20 -20.37
N ASP A 32 11.78 8.38 -20.40
CA ASP A 32 11.64 9.33 -21.49
C ASP A 32 12.69 9.01 -22.54
N LEU A 33 12.26 8.44 -23.66
CA LEU A 33 13.16 8.06 -24.75
C LEU A 33 13.73 9.26 -25.52
N ALA A 34 13.05 10.41 -25.51
CA ALA A 34 13.51 11.61 -26.19
C ALA A 34 14.57 12.35 -25.36
N ARG A 35 14.36 12.42 -24.04
CA ARG A 35 15.27 13.08 -23.09
C ARG A 35 16.34 12.15 -22.53
N GLY A 36 16.16 10.84 -22.68
CA GLY A 36 17.08 9.83 -22.14
C GLY A 36 17.08 9.79 -20.61
N THR A 37 15.99 10.19 -19.96
CA THR A 37 15.83 10.22 -18.50
C THR A 37 15.04 9.03 -18.00
N ILE A 38 15.37 8.58 -16.79
CA ILE A 38 14.67 7.51 -16.07
C ILE A 38 14.16 8.12 -14.78
N ALA A 39 12.90 7.88 -14.44
CA ALA A 39 12.28 8.38 -13.23
C ALA A 39 11.41 7.31 -12.57
N PRO A 40 11.24 7.35 -11.23
CA PRO A 40 10.29 6.49 -10.55
C PRO A 40 8.87 6.82 -11.02
N ALA A 41 8.00 5.82 -10.93
CA ALA A 41 6.60 5.92 -11.31
C ALA A 41 5.72 5.28 -10.24
N SER A 42 4.64 5.95 -9.87
CA SER A 42 3.63 5.37 -9.00
C SER A 42 2.95 4.18 -9.67
N GLY A 43 2.67 3.16 -8.86
CA GLY A 43 2.08 1.91 -9.32
C GLY A 43 2.88 0.72 -8.81
N PHE A 44 2.22 -0.43 -8.81
CA PHE A 44 2.81 -1.71 -8.45
C PHE A 44 2.27 -2.76 -9.41
N GLY A 45 2.86 -2.81 -10.61
CA GLY A 45 2.51 -3.83 -11.60
C GLY A 45 3.52 -4.98 -11.61
N GLN A 46 3.07 -6.18 -11.99
CA GLN A 46 3.97 -7.30 -12.32
C GLN A 46 4.13 -7.40 -13.85
N PHE A 47 3.11 -7.91 -14.55
CA PHE A 47 3.11 -8.00 -16.00
C PHE A 47 1.86 -7.37 -16.60
N GLY A 48 1.97 -6.12 -17.04
CA GLY A 48 0.90 -5.36 -17.67
C GLY A 48 0.75 -3.97 -17.07
N ASN A 49 0.69 -2.97 -17.94
CA ASN A 49 0.21 -1.64 -17.62
C ASN A 49 -0.41 -1.04 -18.88
N THR A 50 -1.41 -0.19 -18.70
CA THR A 50 -2.17 0.39 -19.81
C THR A 50 -2.65 1.79 -19.46
N PHE A 51 -3.14 2.49 -20.47
CA PHE A 51 -3.78 3.79 -20.34
C PHE A 51 -5.16 3.75 -20.99
N ASP A 52 -6.12 4.47 -20.41
CA ASP A 52 -7.39 4.77 -21.07
C ASP A 52 -7.20 5.84 -22.16
N ASP A 53 -8.31 6.29 -22.74
CA ASP A 53 -8.32 7.28 -23.82
C ASP A 53 -7.86 8.67 -23.43
N ILE A 54 -7.86 8.98 -22.14
CA ILE A 54 -7.47 10.30 -21.64
C ILE A 54 -6.14 10.24 -20.88
N GLY A 55 -5.49 9.08 -20.89
CA GLY A 55 -4.15 8.88 -20.34
C GLY A 55 -4.12 8.61 -18.84
N ARG A 56 -5.21 8.16 -18.22
CA ARG A 56 -5.18 7.62 -16.85
C ARG A 56 -4.58 6.22 -16.87
N ARG A 57 -3.72 5.92 -15.90
CA ARG A 57 -2.89 4.71 -15.90
C ARG A 57 -3.49 3.62 -15.02
N PHE A 58 -3.47 2.40 -15.54
CA PHE A 58 -3.90 1.19 -14.82
C PHE A 58 -2.80 0.12 -14.84
N THR A 59 -2.71 -0.64 -13.76
CA THR A 59 -1.72 -1.71 -13.54
C THR A 59 -2.38 -3.00 -13.06
N VAL A 60 -1.65 -4.11 -13.13
CA VAL A 60 -2.12 -5.45 -12.73
C VAL A 60 -1.04 -6.19 -11.93
N SER A 61 -1.46 -7.00 -10.97
CA SER A 61 -0.60 -7.95 -10.26
C SER A 61 -1.23 -9.34 -10.29
N ASN A 62 -0.49 -10.39 -9.95
CA ASN A 62 -0.94 -11.78 -10.06
C ASN A 62 -2.29 -12.05 -9.37
N ARG A 63 -2.53 -11.37 -8.24
CA ARG A 63 -3.74 -11.52 -7.43
C ARG A 63 -4.66 -10.30 -7.52
N ASN A 64 -4.36 -9.30 -8.34
CA ASN A 64 -5.23 -8.14 -8.55
C ASN A 64 -5.36 -7.84 -10.05
N PRO A 65 -6.56 -8.07 -10.64
CA PRO A 65 -6.78 -7.89 -12.07
C PRO A 65 -6.77 -6.43 -12.53
N ALA A 66 -7.05 -5.45 -11.66
CA ALA A 66 -7.03 -4.04 -12.04
C ALA A 66 -6.78 -3.10 -10.85
N MET A 67 -5.75 -2.27 -10.99
CA MET A 67 -5.42 -1.16 -10.09
C MET A 67 -5.36 0.15 -10.88
N ALA A 68 -5.84 1.24 -10.29
CA ALA A 68 -5.71 2.58 -10.86
C ALA A 68 -4.61 3.37 -10.14
N VAL A 69 -3.74 4.03 -10.91
CA VAL A 69 -2.76 4.96 -10.37
C VAL A 69 -3.43 6.32 -10.15
N ARG A 70 -3.37 6.85 -8.93
CA ARG A 70 -4.04 8.08 -8.53
C ARG A 70 -3.15 9.27 -8.25
N LEU A 71 -1.99 9.05 -7.63
CA LEU A 71 -1.01 10.10 -7.38
C LEU A 71 0.28 9.78 -8.13
N PRO A 72 0.85 10.73 -8.89
CA PRO A 72 2.15 10.54 -9.53
C PRO A 72 3.27 10.45 -8.47
N ALA A 73 4.41 9.85 -8.83
CA ALA A 73 5.51 9.62 -7.88
C ALA A 73 6.04 10.96 -7.36
N GLU A 74 6.06 11.97 -8.22
CA GLU A 74 6.48 13.33 -7.92
C GLU A 74 5.62 13.97 -6.83
N ALA A 75 4.32 13.63 -6.76
CA ALA A 75 3.46 14.12 -5.68
C ALA A 75 3.75 13.39 -4.36
N LEU A 76 4.02 12.08 -4.41
CA LEU A 76 4.38 11.32 -3.22
C LEU A 76 5.73 11.77 -2.65
N ASP A 77 6.69 12.08 -3.51
CA ASP A 77 8.04 12.47 -3.14
C ASP A 77 8.17 13.97 -2.81
N ARG A 78 7.15 14.78 -3.14
CA ARG A 78 7.16 16.23 -2.88
C ARG A 78 7.25 16.55 -1.39
N ASN A 79 6.58 15.74 -0.57
CA ASN A 79 6.53 15.90 0.87
C ASN A 79 7.35 14.80 1.53
N THR A 80 8.53 15.15 2.03
CA THR A 80 9.46 14.22 2.69
C THR A 80 9.17 14.00 4.17
N LEU A 81 8.23 14.75 4.75
CA LEU A 81 7.91 14.67 6.17
C LEU A 81 6.81 13.64 6.45
N VAL A 82 5.93 13.38 5.47
CA VAL A 82 4.79 12.46 5.56
C VAL A 82 5.01 11.29 4.60
N ASP A 83 4.89 10.06 5.10
CA ASP A 83 4.66 8.94 4.18
C ASP A 83 3.20 8.99 3.71
N LEU A 84 3.03 9.45 2.46
CA LEU A 84 1.70 9.49 1.84
C LEU A 84 1.21 8.09 1.49
N GLY A 85 2.02 7.03 1.54
CA GLY A 85 1.68 5.68 1.11
C GLY A 85 1.66 5.52 -0.42
N GLY A 86 1.21 4.36 -0.91
CA GLY A 86 1.17 4.04 -2.34
C GLY A 86 0.23 4.95 -3.15
N GLY A 87 0.67 5.43 -4.31
CA GLY A 87 -0.11 6.31 -5.20
C GLY A 87 -1.12 5.59 -6.08
N TYR A 88 -1.62 4.42 -5.68
CA TYR A 88 -2.53 3.59 -6.45
C TYR A 88 -3.57 2.91 -5.54
N GLU A 89 -4.62 2.37 -6.14
CA GLU A 89 -5.68 1.61 -5.46
C GLU A 89 -6.16 0.44 -6.31
N ASP A 90 -6.68 -0.57 -5.62
CA ASP A 90 -7.46 -1.65 -6.20
C ASP A 90 -8.79 -1.06 -6.72
N VAL A 91 -9.08 -1.29 -8.01
CA VAL A 91 -10.37 -0.91 -8.64
C VAL A 91 -11.18 -2.14 -9.07
N ALA A 92 -10.66 -3.33 -8.77
CA ALA A 92 -11.36 -4.60 -8.90
C ALA A 92 -11.11 -5.47 -7.65
N PRO A 93 -12.02 -6.39 -7.32
CA PRO A 93 -11.81 -7.39 -6.29
C PRO A 93 -10.49 -8.14 -6.52
N SER A 94 -9.69 -8.24 -5.46
CA SER A 94 -8.36 -8.84 -5.46
C SER A 94 -8.30 -10.04 -4.50
N GLY A 95 -7.23 -10.82 -4.54
CA GLY A 95 -7.02 -11.95 -3.64
C GLY A 95 -8.11 -13.01 -3.75
N ALA A 96 -8.71 -13.41 -2.63
CA ALA A 96 -9.78 -14.41 -2.60
C ALA A 96 -11.08 -13.93 -3.28
N ASP A 97 -11.31 -12.62 -3.34
CA ASP A 97 -12.51 -12.03 -3.94
C ASP A 97 -12.41 -11.92 -5.47
N SER A 98 -11.23 -12.18 -6.04
CA SER A 98 -10.94 -12.14 -7.48
C SER A 98 -11.40 -13.39 -8.24
N ARG A 99 -12.59 -13.91 -7.92
CA ARG A 99 -13.13 -15.17 -8.47
C ARG A 99 -13.05 -15.24 -10.00
N VAL A 100 -12.79 -16.42 -10.55
CA VAL A 100 -12.81 -16.74 -12.00
C VAL A 100 -13.50 -18.07 -12.29
N PHE A 101 -14.00 -18.25 -13.51
CA PHE A 101 -14.80 -19.41 -13.92
C PHE A 101 -14.17 -20.18 -15.10
N PRO A 102 -13.17 -21.05 -14.84
CA PRO A 102 -12.54 -21.86 -15.88
C PRO A 102 -13.47 -22.95 -16.44
N THR A 103 -13.29 -23.29 -17.71
CA THR A 103 -14.00 -24.40 -18.38
C THR A 103 -13.19 -25.70 -18.49
N ALA A 104 -11.97 -25.70 -17.96
CA ALA A 104 -11.04 -26.83 -17.96
C ALA A 104 -10.36 -26.95 -16.58
N GLN A 105 -9.74 -28.10 -16.32
CA GLN A 105 -9.02 -28.33 -15.08
C GLN A 105 -7.80 -27.41 -14.98
N THR A 106 -7.73 -26.66 -13.87
CA THR A 106 -6.64 -25.73 -13.61
C THR A 106 -5.52 -26.42 -12.83
N ARG A 107 -4.27 -26.24 -13.26
CA ARG A 107 -3.08 -26.64 -12.50
C ARG A 107 -2.50 -25.43 -11.80
N ALA A 108 -3.04 -25.09 -10.62
CA ALA A 108 -2.52 -24.01 -9.78
C ALA A 108 -1.45 -24.54 -8.82
N THR A 109 -0.43 -23.74 -8.54
CA THR A 109 0.60 -24.05 -7.51
C THR A 109 0.04 -24.14 -6.11
N ALA A 110 -1.12 -23.53 -5.88
CA ALA A 110 -1.74 -23.47 -4.58
C ALA A 110 -3.24 -23.73 -4.61
N ALA A 111 -3.70 -24.68 -3.78
CA ALA A 111 -5.12 -24.99 -3.61
C ALA A 111 -5.97 -23.77 -3.19
N SER A 112 -5.39 -22.80 -2.46
CA SER A 112 -6.03 -21.54 -2.08
C SER A 112 -6.22 -20.55 -3.24
N HIS A 113 -5.63 -20.80 -4.40
CA HIS A 113 -5.73 -19.94 -5.58
C HIS A 113 -6.74 -20.46 -6.61
N THR A 114 -7.17 -21.72 -6.48
CA THR A 114 -8.15 -22.35 -7.38
C THR A 114 -9.44 -21.53 -7.46
N GLY A 115 -9.90 -21.24 -8.68
CA GLY A 115 -11.13 -20.45 -8.90
C GLY A 115 -10.98 -18.95 -8.62
N THR A 116 -9.76 -18.43 -8.47
CA THR A 116 -9.46 -16.99 -8.37
C THR A 116 -8.34 -16.60 -9.32
N HIS A 117 -8.12 -15.29 -9.53
CA HIS A 117 -6.94 -14.85 -10.25
C HIS A 117 -5.68 -15.29 -9.49
N THR A 118 -4.84 -16.04 -10.19
CA THR A 118 -3.58 -16.60 -9.70
C THR A 118 -2.39 -15.97 -10.42
N SER A 119 -2.59 -15.56 -11.66
CA SER A 119 -1.56 -15.02 -12.55
C SER A 119 -2.17 -13.94 -13.45
N ALA A 120 -3.04 -13.10 -12.87
CA ALA A 120 -3.61 -11.96 -13.58
C ALA A 120 -2.49 -11.12 -14.22
N CYS A 121 -2.59 -10.96 -15.54
CA CYS A 121 -1.58 -10.28 -16.32
C CYS A 121 -2.16 -9.70 -17.62
N GLY A 122 -1.35 -8.96 -18.37
CA GLY A 122 -1.72 -8.55 -19.72
C GLY A 122 -2.92 -7.58 -19.79
N LEU A 123 -3.17 -6.84 -18.71
CA LEU A 123 -4.26 -5.87 -18.61
C LEU A 123 -4.22 -4.86 -19.76
N SER A 124 -5.34 -4.69 -20.46
CA SER A 124 -5.59 -3.55 -21.35
C SER A 124 -6.95 -2.92 -21.09
N ILE A 125 -7.04 -1.61 -21.30
CA ILE A 125 -8.33 -0.92 -21.44
C ILE A 125 -8.67 -0.94 -22.93
N PHE A 126 -9.84 -1.46 -23.29
CA PHE A 126 -10.22 -1.56 -24.69
C PHE A 126 -10.56 -0.19 -25.26
N ARG A 127 -9.92 0.15 -26.37
CA ARG A 127 -10.00 1.45 -27.05
C ARG A 127 -10.27 1.28 -28.54
N GLY A 128 -10.73 0.09 -28.93
CA GLY A 128 -11.04 -0.26 -30.31
C GLY A 128 -12.51 -0.05 -30.65
N ASP A 129 -12.84 -0.28 -31.91
CA ASP A 129 -14.18 -0.07 -32.48
C ASP A 129 -14.84 -1.37 -32.95
N LEU A 130 -14.23 -2.54 -32.70
CA LEU A 130 -14.75 -3.83 -33.17
C LEU A 130 -15.33 -4.77 -32.10
N LEU A 131 -15.41 -4.38 -30.83
CA LEU A 131 -16.15 -5.15 -29.81
C LEU A 131 -17.53 -4.57 -29.48
N GLY A 132 -17.91 -3.47 -30.13
CA GLY A 132 -19.11 -2.69 -29.79
C GLY A 132 -18.77 -1.48 -28.90
N PRO A 133 -19.57 -0.40 -28.96
CA PRO A 133 -19.34 0.82 -28.16
C PRO A 133 -19.37 0.56 -26.65
N GLU A 134 -20.14 -0.42 -26.19
CA GLU A 134 -20.28 -0.82 -24.78
C GLU A 134 -19.03 -1.50 -24.19
N ALA A 135 -18.07 -1.87 -25.03
CA ALA A 135 -16.78 -2.43 -24.62
C ALA A 135 -15.68 -1.37 -24.48
N VAL A 136 -15.89 -0.16 -25.03
CA VAL A 136 -14.89 0.91 -24.95
C VAL A 136 -14.75 1.35 -23.49
N GLY A 137 -13.52 1.32 -22.97
CA GLY A 137 -13.23 1.62 -21.57
C GLY A 137 -13.25 0.40 -20.63
N ASP A 138 -13.71 -0.76 -21.09
CA ASP A 138 -13.68 -1.98 -20.29
C ASP A 138 -12.24 -2.53 -20.17
N ALA A 139 -11.93 -3.08 -19.00
CA ALA A 139 -10.66 -3.73 -18.70
C ALA A 139 -10.70 -5.21 -19.11
N PHE A 140 -9.71 -5.66 -19.87
CA PHE A 140 -9.50 -7.06 -20.25
C PHE A 140 -8.22 -7.58 -19.62
N VAL A 141 -8.30 -8.71 -18.92
CA VAL A 141 -7.20 -9.26 -18.12
C VAL A 141 -7.03 -10.74 -18.41
N CYS A 142 -5.80 -11.14 -18.69
CA CYS A 142 -5.46 -12.54 -18.91
C CYS A 142 -5.31 -13.29 -17.59
N GLU A 143 -5.76 -14.53 -17.55
CA GLU A 143 -5.50 -15.48 -16.47
C GLU A 143 -4.98 -16.80 -17.09
N PRO A 144 -3.66 -16.94 -17.28
CA PRO A 144 -3.07 -18.05 -18.00
C PRO A 144 -3.24 -19.38 -17.26
N VAL A 145 -3.21 -19.41 -15.92
CA VAL A 145 -3.38 -20.66 -15.15
C VAL A 145 -4.75 -21.27 -15.40
N SER A 146 -5.76 -20.42 -15.55
CA SER A 146 -7.16 -20.81 -15.76
C SER A 146 -7.63 -20.79 -17.21
N HIS A 147 -6.72 -20.56 -18.17
CA HIS A 147 -7.00 -20.61 -19.61
C HIS A 147 -8.09 -19.63 -20.07
N LEU A 148 -8.11 -18.42 -19.51
CA LEU A 148 -9.21 -17.48 -19.73
C LEU A 148 -8.75 -16.01 -19.78
N VAL A 149 -9.64 -15.16 -20.29
CA VAL A 149 -9.55 -13.70 -20.26
C VAL A 149 -10.82 -13.18 -19.60
N THR A 150 -10.68 -12.35 -18.56
CA THR A 150 -11.79 -11.70 -17.87
C THR A 150 -12.06 -10.31 -18.45
N ARG A 151 -13.30 -9.83 -18.34
CA ARG A 151 -13.71 -8.48 -18.72
C ARG A 151 -14.40 -7.80 -17.55
N ARG A 152 -14.06 -6.54 -17.30
CA ARG A 152 -14.73 -5.71 -16.30
C ARG A 152 -15.04 -4.32 -16.83
N ARG A 153 -16.23 -3.83 -16.52
CA ARG A 153 -16.60 -2.43 -16.77
C ARG A 153 -16.08 -1.55 -15.67
N LEU A 154 -15.23 -0.58 -16.02
CA LEU A 154 -14.75 0.44 -15.10
C LEU A 154 -15.67 1.66 -15.16
N THR A 155 -16.22 2.08 -14.02
CA THR A 155 -17.10 3.25 -13.93
C THR A 155 -16.49 4.28 -12.98
N PRO A 156 -16.29 5.55 -13.40
CA PRO A 156 -15.85 6.62 -12.51
C PRO A 156 -16.72 6.73 -11.25
N ALA A 157 -16.09 6.88 -10.09
CA ALA A 157 -16.77 7.02 -8.81
C ALA A 157 -15.97 7.97 -7.90
N GLY A 158 -16.45 9.20 -7.73
CA GLY A 158 -15.71 10.24 -7.02
C GLY A 158 -14.38 10.56 -7.73
N THR A 159 -13.26 10.35 -7.06
CA THR A 159 -11.91 10.46 -7.63
C THR A 159 -11.37 9.12 -8.15
N SER A 160 -12.12 8.04 -7.96
CA SER A 160 -11.72 6.64 -8.17
C SER A 160 -12.55 5.96 -9.26
N PHE A 161 -12.53 4.63 -9.29
CA PHE A 161 -13.34 3.78 -10.16
C PHE A 161 -13.97 2.65 -9.35
N THR A 162 -15.20 2.29 -9.71
CA THR A 162 -15.79 0.99 -9.38
C THR A 162 -15.66 0.06 -10.57
N SER A 163 -15.72 -1.26 -10.34
CA SER A 163 -15.79 -2.22 -11.43
C SER A 163 -16.81 -3.33 -11.25
N ALA A 164 -17.44 -3.72 -12.35
CA ALA A 164 -18.39 -4.82 -12.40
C ALA A 164 -18.01 -5.82 -13.49
N ARG A 165 -18.34 -7.10 -13.28
CA ARG A 165 -18.33 -8.11 -14.35
C ARG A 165 -19.39 -7.76 -15.38
N VAL A 166 -19.11 -7.99 -16.65
CA VAL A 166 -20.04 -7.71 -17.75
C VAL A 166 -20.82 -8.96 -18.13
N GLU A 167 -20.17 -10.10 -18.08
CA GLU A 167 -20.73 -11.41 -18.37
C GLU A 167 -21.64 -11.91 -17.23
N ALA A 168 -22.52 -12.85 -17.57
CA ALA A 168 -23.39 -13.51 -16.58
C ALA A 168 -22.57 -14.29 -15.54
N ASP A 169 -23.17 -14.52 -14.38
CA ASP A 169 -22.55 -15.29 -13.30
C ASP A 169 -22.09 -16.67 -13.79
N GLY A 170 -20.85 -17.04 -13.45
CA GLY A 170 -20.27 -18.31 -13.87
C GLY A 170 -19.66 -18.29 -15.28
N VAL A 171 -19.67 -17.16 -15.98
CA VAL A 171 -19.15 -17.03 -17.36
C VAL A 171 -18.03 -16.01 -17.43
N GLU A 172 -17.01 -16.31 -18.24
CA GLU A 172 -15.91 -15.39 -18.56
C GLU A 172 -16.01 -14.92 -20.02
N PHE A 173 -15.42 -13.76 -20.30
CA PHE A 173 -15.40 -13.18 -21.64
C PHE A 173 -14.82 -14.15 -22.68
N LEU A 174 -13.73 -14.84 -22.32
CA LEU A 174 -13.16 -15.93 -23.09
C LEU A 174 -12.62 -16.99 -22.13
N ALA A 175 -13.10 -18.23 -22.25
CA ALA A 175 -12.54 -19.38 -21.55
C ALA A 175 -12.33 -20.54 -22.53
N SER A 176 -11.18 -21.20 -22.44
CA SER A 176 -10.81 -22.31 -23.33
C SER A 176 -10.91 -23.67 -22.63
N ARG A 177 -11.24 -24.69 -23.42
CA ARG A 177 -11.09 -26.11 -23.02
C ARG A 177 -9.70 -26.67 -23.32
N ASP A 178 -8.96 -26.00 -24.20
CA ASP A 178 -7.58 -26.33 -24.53
C ASP A 178 -6.66 -25.89 -23.37
N VAL A 179 -6.11 -26.86 -22.64
CA VAL A 179 -5.21 -26.58 -21.51
C VAL A 179 -3.85 -26.02 -21.93
N TRP A 180 -3.56 -25.93 -23.22
CA TRP A 180 -2.38 -25.23 -23.74
C TRP A 180 -2.66 -23.76 -24.02
N PHE A 181 -3.93 -23.32 -23.98
CA PHE A 181 -4.29 -21.91 -24.07
C PHE A 181 -3.87 -21.17 -22.80
N ARG A 182 -2.90 -20.26 -22.96
CA ARG A 182 -2.25 -19.48 -21.91
C ARG A 182 -2.16 -18.02 -22.36
N PRO A 183 -3.28 -17.27 -22.28
CA PRO A 183 -3.28 -15.86 -22.65
C PRO A 183 -2.37 -15.09 -21.70
N VAL A 184 -1.54 -14.20 -22.25
CA VAL A 184 -0.56 -13.42 -21.46
C VAL A 184 -0.65 -11.93 -21.71
N PHE A 185 -1.20 -11.50 -22.84
CA PHE A 185 -1.26 -10.09 -23.18
C PHE A 185 -2.51 -9.77 -23.99
N THR A 186 -3.17 -8.67 -23.65
CA THR A 186 -4.26 -8.10 -24.46
C THR A 186 -3.89 -6.71 -24.97
N ALA A 187 -4.37 -6.34 -26.16
CA ALA A 187 -4.22 -4.99 -26.70
C ALA A 187 -5.30 -4.66 -27.73
N THR A 188 -5.57 -3.37 -27.94
CA THR A 188 -6.33 -2.93 -29.12
C THR A 188 -5.43 -2.96 -30.36
N GLY A 189 -5.86 -3.67 -31.39
CA GLY A 189 -5.13 -3.77 -32.66
C GLY A 189 -5.34 -2.60 -33.62
N PRO A 190 -4.48 -2.45 -34.65
CA PRO A 190 -4.62 -1.42 -35.69
C PRO A 190 -5.90 -1.56 -36.54
N ASP A 191 -6.49 -2.75 -36.56
CA ASP A 191 -7.76 -3.07 -37.21
C ASP A 191 -8.98 -2.74 -36.35
N GLY A 192 -8.80 -2.50 -35.04
CA GLY A 192 -9.86 -2.16 -34.09
C GLY A 192 -10.33 -3.33 -33.20
N ALA A 193 -9.80 -4.54 -33.44
CA ALA A 193 -10.11 -5.74 -32.67
C ALA A 193 -9.37 -5.76 -31.33
N LEU A 194 -9.87 -6.58 -30.40
CA LEU A 194 -9.09 -6.98 -29.24
C LEU A 194 -8.14 -8.10 -29.65
N TRP A 195 -6.85 -7.85 -29.54
CA TRP A 195 -5.81 -8.83 -29.79
C TRP A 195 -5.44 -9.53 -28.48
N VAL A 196 -5.38 -10.86 -28.49
CA VAL A 196 -4.93 -11.67 -27.36
C VAL A 196 -3.71 -12.47 -27.80
N ILE A 197 -2.59 -12.26 -27.11
CA ILE A 197 -1.37 -13.03 -27.28
C ILE A 197 -1.43 -14.20 -26.31
N ASP A 198 -1.30 -15.39 -26.86
CA ASP A 198 -1.30 -16.66 -26.14
C ASP A 198 0.07 -17.33 -26.31
N MET A 199 0.74 -17.60 -25.19
CA MET A 199 2.07 -18.21 -25.20
C MET A 199 2.05 -19.68 -25.63
N CYS A 200 0.88 -20.33 -25.62
CA CYS A 200 0.67 -21.73 -25.98
C CYS A 200 1.63 -22.69 -25.26
N ARG A 201 1.37 -22.97 -23.98
CA ARG A 201 2.27 -23.74 -23.12
C ARG A 201 1.53 -24.79 -22.31
N GLU A 202 2.11 -25.99 -22.24
CA GLU A 202 1.63 -27.03 -21.34
C GLU A 202 1.93 -26.66 -19.88
N THR A 203 3.21 -26.44 -19.59
CA THR A 203 3.74 -26.09 -18.26
C THR A 203 4.21 -24.64 -18.27
N ILE A 204 3.71 -23.85 -17.31
CA ILE A 204 4.05 -22.43 -17.14
C ILE A 204 4.75 -22.15 -15.80
N GLU A 205 4.91 -23.19 -14.99
CA GLU A 205 5.47 -23.10 -13.66
C GLU A 205 7.00 -23.15 -13.71
N HIS A 206 7.66 -22.40 -12.83
CA HIS A 206 9.11 -22.40 -12.77
C HIS A 206 9.61 -23.63 -11.99
N PRO A 207 10.68 -24.33 -12.42
CA PRO A 207 11.15 -25.54 -11.73
C PRO A 207 11.52 -25.33 -10.26
N ALA A 208 11.93 -24.12 -9.86
CA ALA A 208 12.19 -23.78 -8.45
C ALA A 208 10.95 -23.84 -7.55
N TYR A 209 9.74 -23.80 -8.12
CA TYR A 209 8.47 -23.92 -7.39
C TYR A 209 7.80 -25.29 -7.60
N MET A 210 8.54 -26.25 -8.19
CA MET A 210 8.11 -27.64 -8.34
C MET A 210 8.75 -28.52 -7.26
N PRO A 211 8.09 -29.62 -6.86
CA PRO A 211 8.72 -30.65 -6.05
C PRO A 211 10.02 -31.18 -6.68
N PRO A 212 11.10 -31.39 -5.90
CA PRO A 212 12.30 -32.09 -6.34
C PRO A 212 12.00 -33.37 -7.15
N GLY A 213 12.62 -33.48 -8.32
CA GLY A 213 12.43 -34.59 -9.26
C GLY A 213 11.22 -34.47 -10.19
N LEU A 214 10.21 -33.63 -9.91
CA LEU A 214 9.07 -33.45 -10.82
C LEU A 214 9.48 -32.74 -12.11
N ALA A 215 10.32 -31.71 -12.00
CA ALA A 215 10.82 -30.95 -13.14
C ALA A 215 11.54 -31.85 -14.17
N ASP A 216 12.22 -32.90 -13.70
CA ASP A 216 12.94 -33.86 -14.55
C ASP A 216 11.99 -34.76 -15.36
N THR A 217 10.72 -34.85 -14.96
CA THR A 217 9.69 -35.67 -15.62
C THR A 217 8.85 -34.90 -16.63
N LEU A 218 8.98 -33.57 -16.70
CA LEU A 218 8.17 -32.69 -17.51
C LEU A 218 8.99 -32.04 -18.63
N ASP A 219 8.41 -31.92 -19.82
CA ASP A 219 8.94 -30.98 -20.80
C ASP A 219 8.51 -29.55 -20.43
N LEU A 220 9.37 -28.88 -19.65
CA LEU A 220 9.17 -27.48 -19.24
C LEU A 220 9.14 -26.50 -20.43
N ARG A 221 9.60 -26.95 -21.61
CA ARG A 221 9.63 -26.15 -22.82
C ARG A 221 8.54 -26.49 -23.83
N ALA A 222 7.68 -27.46 -23.55
CA ALA A 222 6.56 -27.83 -24.40
C ALA A 222 5.74 -26.60 -24.86
N GLY A 223 5.62 -26.43 -26.18
CA GLY A 223 4.87 -25.35 -26.82
C GLY A 223 5.61 -24.02 -27.04
N ASP A 224 6.91 -23.90 -26.71
CA ASP A 224 7.64 -22.62 -26.81
C ASP A 224 7.77 -22.01 -28.22
N THR A 225 7.44 -22.78 -29.25
CA THR A 225 7.38 -22.36 -30.66
C THR A 225 5.96 -22.24 -31.20
N ALA A 226 4.94 -22.52 -30.40
CA ALA A 226 3.54 -22.64 -30.81
C ALA A 226 2.66 -21.43 -30.47
N GLY A 227 3.27 -20.28 -30.14
CA GLY A 227 2.56 -19.06 -29.74
C GLY A 227 1.48 -18.62 -30.75
N ARG A 228 0.35 -18.15 -30.23
CA ARG A 228 -0.85 -17.80 -31.02
C ARG A 228 -1.21 -16.32 -30.83
N VAL A 229 -1.74 -15.70 -31.88
CA VAL A 229 -2.34 -14.35 -31.83
C VAL A 229 -3.79 -14.44 -32.25
N TRP A 230 -4.69 -14.18 -31.31
CA TRP A 230 -6.13 -14.14 -31.54
C TRP A 230 -6.58 -12.71 -31.81
N ARG A 231 -7.47 -12.51 -32.79
CA ARG A 231 -8.12 -11.23 -33.07
C ARG A 231 -9.62 -11.38 -32.84
N ILE A 232 -10.10 -10.83 -31.73
CA ILE A 232 -11.48 -10.95 -31.28
C ILE A 232 -12.26 -9.71 -31.73
N ARG A 233 -13.38 -9.95 -32.42
CA ARG A 233 -14.30 -8.91 -32.87
C ARG A 233 -15.73 -9.40 -32.77
N HIS A 234 -16.66 -8.46 -32.67
CA HIS A 234 -18.07 -8.71 -32.93
C HIS A 234 -18.25 -9.20 -34.36
N ARG A 235 -19.05 -10.26 -34.56
CA ARG A 235 -19.25 -10.93 -35.85
C ARG A 235 -19.74 -9.95 -36.94
N ASP A 236 -20.53 -8.97 -36.54
CA ASP A 236 -21.20 -8.05 -37.46
C ASP A 236 -20.33 -6.84 -37.81
N LEU A 237 -19.30 -6.53 -37.01
CA LEU A 237 -18.40 -5.39 -37.24
C LEU A 237 -17.22 -5.81 -38.11
N ARG A 238 -16.90 -5.04 -39.15
CA ARG A 238 -15.84 -5.37 -40.13
C ARG A 238 -14.56 -4.57 -39.83
N PRO A 239 -13.37 -5.21 -39.92
CA PRO A 239 -12.11 -4.50 -39.68
C PRO A 239 -11.81 -3.48 -40.77
N ARG A 240 -11.27 -2.32 -40.37
CA ARG A 240 -10.77 -1.30 -41.30
C ARG A 240 -9.30 -1.58 -41.59
N PRO A 241 -8.85 -1.64 -42.86
CA PRO A 241 -7.43 -1.72 -43.18
C PRO A 241 -6.66 -0.55 -42.57
N TRP A 242 -5.44 -0.81 -42.09
CA TRP A 242 -4.54 0.24 -41.62
C TRP A 242 -3.58 0.65 -42.73
N LYS A 243 -3.48 1.96 -42.97
CA LYS A 243 -2.45 2.57 -43.82
C LYS A 243 -1.78 3.69 -43.03
N PRO A 244 -0.44 3.71 -42.91
CA PRO A 244 0.26 4.81 -42.24
C PRO A 244 -0.06 6.16 -42.89
N PRO A 245 -0.26 7.24 -42.11
CA PRO A 245 -0.49 8.56 -42.68
C PRO A 245 0.76 9.03 -43.45
N THR A 246 0.55 9.71 -44.57
CA THR A 246 1.61 10.21 -45.46
C THR A 246 1.85 11.72 -45.33
N SER A 247 1.02 12.45 -44.59
CA SER A 247 1.14 13.90 -44.37
C SER A 247 0.76 14.29 -42.95
N ALA A 248 1.14 15.52 -42.53
CA ALA A 248 0.72 16.09 -41.24
C ALA A 248 -0.81 16.13 -41.11
N ALA A 249 -1.51 16.60 -42.14
CA ALA A 249 -2.97 16.68 -42.15
C ALA A 249 -3.63 15.30 -42.00
N ALA A 250 -3.13 14.28 -42.71
CA ALA A 250 -3.63 12.92 -42.58
C ALA A 250 -3.40 12.34 -41.17
N ALA A 251 -2.25 12.63 -40.56
CA ALA A 251 -1.97 12.21 -39.19
C ALA A 251 -2.83 12.95 -38.16
N VAL A 252 -3.05 14.27 -38.33
CA VAL A 252 -3.92 15.07 -37.46
C VAL A 252 -5.35 14.55 -37.46
N ASN A 253 -5.90 14.20 -38.63
CA ASN A 253 -7.24 13.61 -38.72
C ASN A 253 -7.37 12.31 -37.92
N LEU A 254 -6.29 11.52 -37.84
CA LEU A 254 -6.28 10.27 -37.07
C LEU A 254 -6.28 10.48 -35.55
N LEU A 255 -6.02 11.70 -35.04
CA LEU A 255 -6.19 12.01 -33.61
C LEU A 255 -7.65 11.87 -33.16
N GLY A 256 -8.60 11.93 -34.09
CA GLY A 256 -10.02 11.65 -33.84
C GLY A 256 -10.54 10.32 -34.39
N ASP A 257 -9.67 9.42 -34.86
CA ASP A 257 -10.11 8.08 -35.28
C ASP A 257 -10.71 7.33 -34.08
N PRO A 258 -11.83 6.58 -34.20
CA PRO A 258 -12.43 5.86 -33.08
C PRO A 258 -11.53 4.75 -32.49
N ASN A 259 -10.53 4.26 -33.23
CA ASN A 259 -9.56 3.29 -32.74
C ASN A 259 -8.37 4.00 -32.06
N GLY A 260 -8.23 3.82 -30.74
CA GLY A 260 -7.17 4.39 -29.91
C GLY A 260 -5.75 4.01 -30.32
N TRP A 261 -5.54 2.83 -30.92
CA TRP A 261 -4.22 2.46 -31.47
C TRP A 261 -3.81 3.42 -32.59
N ARG A 262 -4.76 3.82 -33.45
CA ARG A 262 -4.52 4.75 -34.57
C ARG A 262 -4.27 6.16 -34.05
N ARG A 263 -5.03 6.60 -33.04
CA ARG A 263 -4.81 7.89 -32.36
C ARG A 263 -3.41 7.97 -31.76
N SER A 264 -3.02 6.99 -30.95
CA SER A 264 -1.69 6.95 -30.33
C SER A 264 -0.56 6.81 -31.35
N THR A 265 -0.78 6.09 -32.45
CA THR A 265 0.19 6.01 -33.55
C THR A 265 0.34 7.35 -34.26
N ALA A 266 -0.75 8.05 -34.55
CA ALA A 266 -0.73 9.37 -35.15
C ALA A 266 0.00 10.40 -34.27
N GLN A 267 -0.35 10.46 -32.99
CA GLN A 267 0.33 11.30 -31.99
C GLN A 267 1.84 11.00 -31.97
N ARG A 268 2.25 9.73 -31.90
CA ARG A 268 3.67 9.34 -31.94
C ARG A 268 4.37 9.79 -33.23
N LEU A 269 3.73 9.68 -34.39
CA LEU A 269 4.33 10.08 -35.67
C LEU A 269 4.46 11.61 -35.79
N LEU A 270 3.47 12.35 -35.29
CA LEU A 270 3.49 13.82 -35.22
C LEU A 270 4.61 14.29 -34.28
N SER A 271 4.65 13.79 -33.04
CA SER A 271 5.64 14.19 -32.03
C SER A 271 7.09 13.82 -32.39
N LYS A 272 7.31 12.79 -33.21
CA LYS A 272 8.66 12.42 -33.72
C LYS A 272 9.13 13.30 -34.89
N GLY A 273 8.40 14.35 -35.25
CA GLY A 273 8.81 15.28 -36.31
C GLY A 273 8.79 14.67 -37.71
N ARG A 274 8.02 13.60 -37.95
CA ARG A 274 7.94 12.94 -39.27
C ARG A 274 7.37 13.84 -40.37
N PHE A 275 6.58 14.85 -39.99
CA PHE A 275 5.89 15.74 -40.92
C PHE A 275 6.22 17.20 -40.63
N THR A 276 6.58 17.95 -41.67
CA THR A 276 6.76 19.40 -41.60
C THR A 276 5.43 20.09 -41.33
N GLY A 277 5.43 21.15 -40.51
CA GLY A 277 4.22 21.90 -40.17
C GLY A 277 3.25 21.19 -39.23
N ALA A 278 3.66 20.08 -38.58
CA ALA A 278 2.80 19.32 -37.67
C ALA A 278 2.23 20.18 -36.53
N ALA A 279 3.04 21.04 -35.90
CA ALA A 279 2.59 21.88 -34.80
C ALA A 279 1.43 22.81 -35.18
N ASP A 280 1.55 23.52 -36.30
CA ASP A 280 0.52 24.46 -36.74
C ASP A 280 -0.76 23.72 -37.18
N ALA A 281 -0.62 22.53 -37.78
CA ALA A 281 -1.74 21.69 -38.14
C ALA A 281 -2.50 21.14 -36.92
N VAL A 282 -1.78 20.71 -35.87
CA VAL A 282 -2.40 20.25 -34.62
C VAL A 282 -3.03 21.42 -33.86
N SER A 283 -2.40 22.60 -33.84
CA SER A 283 -2.96 23.81 -33.21
C SER A 283 -4.30 24.17 -33.82
N LYS A 284 -4.35 24.32 -35.16
CA LYS A 284 -5.60 24.61 -35.88
C LYS A 284 -6.69 23.56 -35.63
N PHE A 285 -6.29 22.30 -35.54
CA PHE A 285 -7.23 21.22 -35.23
C PHE A 285 -7.79 21.33 -33.82
N LEU A 286 -6.95 21.63 -32.82
CA LEU A 286 -7.39 21.84 -31.45
C LEU A 286 -8.31 23.07 -31.34
N ASP A 287 -7.92 24.20 -31.91
CA ASP A 287 -8.68 25.46 -31.86
C ASP A 287 -10.10 25.28 -32.39
N ALA A 288 -10.24 24.57 -33.52
CA ALA A 288 -11.54 24.28 -34.11
C ALA A 288 -12.45 23.46 -33.18
N ARG A 289 -11.91 22.52 -32.40
CA ARG A 289 -12.69 21.64 -31.52
C ARG A 289 -12.99 22.25 -30.16
N LEU A 290 -12.07 23.04 -29.62
CA LEU A 290 -12.35 23.84 -28.42
C LEU A 290 -13.46 24.85 -28.72
N ALA A 291 -13.46 25.48 -29.90
CA ALA A 291 -14.50 26.42 -30.32
C ALA A 291 -15.86 25.76 -30.61
N ALA A 292 -15.86 24.58 -31.23
CA ALA A 292 -17.10 23.86 -31.54
C ALA A 292 -17.66 23.06 -30.35
N HIS A 293 -16.90 22.95 -29.26
CA HIS A 293 -17.22 22.11 -28.09
C HIS A 293 -17.52 20.64 -28.46
N ASP A 294 -16.94 20.13 -29.55
CA ASP A 294 -17.18 18.79 -30.06
C ASP A 294 -16.00 17.85 -29.79
N ALA A 295 -16.33 16.63 -29.35
CA ALA A 295 -15.41 15.50 -29.17
C ALA A 295 -14.22 15.75 -28.22
N ALA A 296 -14.36 15.28 -26.97
CA ALA A 296 -13.32 15.37 -25.94
C ALA A 296 -12.01 14.65 -26.30
N VAL A 297 -12.09 13.39 -26.74
CA VAL A 297 -10.90 12.53 -26.98
C VAL A 297 -9.95 13.12 -28.05
N PRO A 298 -10.42 13.59 -29.21
CA PRO A 298 -9.55 14.28 -30.18
C PRO A 298 -8.84 15.51 -29.60
N SER A 299 -9.55 16.33 -28.82
CA SER A 299 -9.00 17.53 -28.17
C SER A 299 -7.90 17.16 -27.17
N ILE A 300 -8.11 16.12 -26.38
CA ILE A 300 -7.13 15.59 -25.41
C ILE A 300 -5.86 15.10 -26.14
N HIS A 301 -6.02 14.32 -27.20
CA HIS A 301 -4.87 13.86 -28.00
C HIS A 301 -4.12 15.03 -28.67
N ALA A 302 -4.82 16.06 -29.15
CA ALA A 302 -4.18 17.24 -29.72
C ALA A 302 -3.41 18.05 -28.67
N LEU A 303 -3.96 18.23 -27.46
CA LEU A 303 -3.30 18.88 -26.33
C LEU A 303 -1.98 18.18 -25.97
N TRP A 304 -2.00 16.86 -25.78
CA TRP A 304 -0.78 16.07 -25.50
C TRP A 304 0.20 16.05 -26.69
N THR A 305 -0.30 16.13 -27.93
CA THR A 305 0.57 16.21 -29.12
C THR A 305 1.30 17.55 -29.17
N LEU A 306 0.62 18.66 -28.85
CA LEU A 306 1.24 19.99 -28.78
C LEU A 306 2.24 20.11 -27.64
N GLU A 307 1.96 19.49 -26.50
CA GLU A 307 2.90 19.38 -25.38
C GLU A 307 4.20 18.72 -25.85
N ALA A 308 4.09 17.54 -26.45
CA ALA A 308 5.25 16.78 -26.92
C ALA A 308 6.04 17.49 -28.03
N LEU A 309 5.38 18.38 -28.79
CA LEU A 309 6.00 19.24 -29.80
C LEU A 309 6.61 20.53 -29.21
N GLY A 310 6.43 20.82 -27.92
CA GLY A 310 6.86 22.06 -27.29
C GLY A 310 6.07 23.30 -27.75
N ARG A 311 4.83 23.10 -28.22
CA ARG A 311 3.99 24.12 -28.87
C ARG A 311 2.62 24.27 -28.20
N LEU A 312 2.43 23.68 -27.02
CA LEU A 312 1.24 23.92 -26.19
C LEU A 312 1.31 25.35 -25.63
N SER A 313 0.23 26.12 -25.76
CA SER A 313 0.18 27.51 -25.28
C SER A 313 -0.63 27.62 -23.98
N ALA A 314 -0.42 28.69 -23.22
CA ALA A 314 -1.26 29.02 -22.07
C ALA A 314 -2.73 29.25 -22.48
N GLU A 315 -2.98 29.74 -23.69
CA GLU A 315 -4.33 29.96 -24.21
C GLU A 315 -5.07 28.64 -24.46
N HIS A 316 -4.40 27.65 -25.06
CA HIS A 316 -4.98 26.31 -25.23
C HIS A 316 -5.42 25.72 -23.88
N LEU A 317 -4.59 25.88 -22.84
CA LEU A 317 -4.91 25.38 -21.51
C LEU A 317 -6.08 26.14 -20.85
N ARG A 318 -6.16 27.46 -21.02
CA ARG A 318 -7.29 28.26 -20.51
C ARG A 318 -8.60 27.87 -21.18
N GLN A 319 -8.60 27.71 -22.49
CA GLN A 319 -9.77 27.26 -23.25
C GLN A 319 -10.18 25.84 -22.86
N ALA A 320 -9.21 24.92 -22.71
CA ALA A 320 -9.47 23.57 -22.25
C ALA A 320 -10.02 23.53 -20.81
N ALA A 321 -9.59 24.43 -19.92
CA ALA A 321 -10.07 24.52 -18.54
C ALA A 321 -11.52 25.00 -18.42
N VAL A 322 -12.10 25.63 -19.46
CA VAL A 322 -13.51 26.02 -19.50
C VAL A 322 -14.36 25.14 -20.41
N ALA A 323 -13.78 24.07 -20.97
CA ALA A 323 -14.50 23.16 -21.86
C ALA A 323 -15.66 22.46 -21.13
N PRO A 324 -16.80 22.21 -21.80
CA PRO A 324 -17.94 21.57 -21.17
C PRO A 324 -17.67 20.13 -20.72
N GLN A 325 -16.75 19.42 -21.41
CA GLN A 325 -16.41 18.03 -21.08
C GLN A 325 -15.41 17.95 -19.91
N PRO A 326 -15.72 17.23 -18.81
CA PRO A 326 -14.83 17.10 -17.66
C PRO A 326 -13.45 16.53 -18.01
N SER A 327 -13.38 15.56 -18.93
CA SER A 327 -12.10 14.95 -19.34
C SER A 327 -11.14 15.92 -20.02
N VAL A 328 -11.64 16.96 -20.69
CA VAL A 328 -10.81 18.02 -21.28
C VAL A 328 -10.28 18.94 -20.17
N ARG A 329 -11.12 19.30 -19.19
CA ARG A 329 -10.70 20.09 -18.02
C ARG A 329 -9.68 19.36 -17.15
N GLU A 330 -9.87 18.06 -16.91
CA GLU A 330 -8.90 17.20 -16.23
C GLU A 330 -7.56 17.19 -16.98
N THR A 331 -7.59 17.06 -18.31
CA THR A 331 -6.39 17.07 -19.13
C THR A 331 -5.66 18.41 -19.03
N ALA A 332 -6.38 19.53 -19.02
CA ALA A 332 -5.79 20.86 -18.83
C ALA A 332 -5.08 20.97 -17.46
N ALA A 333 -5.72 20.50 -16.39
CA ALA A 333 -5.15 20.48 -15.05
C ALA A 333 -3.91 19.56 -14.95
N ARG A 334 -3.92 18.40 -15.62
CA ARG A 334 -2.77 17.49 -15.66
C ARG A 334 -1.59 18.08 -16.43
N LEU A 335 -1.83 18.65 -17.61
CA LEU A 335 -0.79 19.27 -18.42
C LEU A 335 -0.12 20.45 -17.72
N VAL A 336 -0.89 21.27 -17.02
CA VAL A 336 -0.32 22.40 -16.27
C VAL A 336 0.44 21.94 -15.02
N ALA A 337 0.02 20.84 -14.37
CA ALA A 337 0.74 20.23 -13.26
C ALA A 337 2.08 19.60 -13.68
N GLU A 338 2.14 18.99 -14.87
CA GLU A 338 3.36 18.40 -15.41
C GLU A 338 4.33 19.49 -15.89
N GLY A 339 3.84 20.59 -16.49
CA GLY A 339 4.63 21.78 -16.84
C GLY A 339 5.67 21.58 -17.95
N ILE A 340 5.79 20.36 -18.50
CA ILE A 340 6.67 20.01 -19.61
C ILE A 340 6.02 20.45 -20.93
N GLY A 341 6.80 20.90 -21.91
CA GLY A 341 6.30 21.17 -23.27
C GLY A 341 5.43 22.42 -23.44
N LEU A 342 5.16 23.18 -22.37
CA LEU A 342 4.45 24.45 -22.43
C LEU A 342 5.33 25.55 -23.03
N SER A 343 4.90 26.10 -24.16
CA SER A 343 5.53 27.21 -24.85
C SER A 343 5.20 28.52 -24.14
N ILE A 344 6.16 29.03 -23.39
CA ILE A 344 6.08 30.35 -22.75
C ILE A 344 7.22 31.21 -23.28
N PRO A 345 6.92 32.40 -23.86
CA PRO A 345 7.96 33.35 -24.26
C PRO A 345 8.78 33.86 -23.06
N GLY A 346 10.08 34.05 -23.25
CA GLY A 346 10.96 34.67 -22.26
C GLY A 346 12.17 33.81 -21.87
N THR A 347 12.88 34.24 -20.84
CA THR A 347 13.98 33.48 -20.23
C THR A 347 13.44 32.24 -19.52
N ALA A 348 14.31 31.26 -19.24
CA ALA A 348 13.90 30.02 -18.55
C ALA A 348 13.26 30.29 -17.18
N ASP A 349 13.78 31.27 -16.43
CA ASP A 349 13.26 31.66 -15.12
C ASP A 349 11.89 32.34 -15.22
N ALA A 350 11.74 33.27 -16.17
CA ALA A 350 10.45 33.93 -16.42
C ALA A 350 9.38 32.91 -16.86
N ALA A 351 9.77 31.94 -17.69
CA ALA A 351 8.90 30.85 -18.11
C ALA A 351 8.50 29.96 -16.92
N ALA A 352 9.39 29.66 -15.98
CA ALA A 352 9.08 28.89 -14.78
C ALA A 352 8.04 29.61 -13.90
N VAL A 353 8.24 30.90 -13.62
CA VAL A 353 7.29 31.71 -12.82
C VAL A 353 5.91 31.78 -13.49
N LEU A 354 5.88 31.94 -14.82
CA LEU A 354 4.62 31.95 -15.58
C LEU A 354 3.92 30.59 -15.59
N ARG A 355 4.67 29.47 -15.59
CA ARG A 355 4.10 28.13 -15.41
C ARG A 355 3.44 27.99 -14.04
N ASP A 356 4.13 28.39 -12.99
CA ASP A 356 3.61 28.30 -11.62
C ASP A 356 2.33 29.12 -11.45
N ARG A 357 2.30 30.35 -11.97
CA ARG A 357 1.11 31.20 -11.99
C ARG A 357 -0.05 30.58 -12.75
N LEU A 358 0.23 29.98 -13.91
CA LEU A 358 -0.80 29.32 -14.72
C LEU A 358 -1.35 28.08 -14.01
N ALA A 359 -0.48 27.27 -13.39
CA ALA A 359 -0.86 26.10 -12.61
C ALA A 359 -1.74 26.46 -11.41
N ALA A 360 -1.37 27.51 -10.67
CA ALA A 360 -2.18 28.02 -9.56
C ALA A 360 -3.53 28.57 -10.05
N ALA A 361 -3.56 29.34 -11.14
CA ALA A 361 -4.78 29.91 -11.68
C ALA A 361 -5.77 28.84 -12.19
N ILE A 362 -5.31 27.92 -13.03
CA ILE A 362 -6.14 26.82 -13.57
C ILE A 362 -6.56 25.87 -12.43
N GLY A 363 -5.63 25.53 -11.54
CA GLY A 363 -5.90 24.69 -10.39
C GLY A 363 -6.93 25.30 -9.44
N LYS A 364 -6.84 26.60 -9.16
CA LYS A 364 -7.85 27.33 -8.37
C LYS A 364 -9.21 27.32 -9.04
N GLN A 365 -9.28 27.64 -10.33
CA GLN A 365 -10.51 27.62 -11.12
C GLN A 365 -11.22 26.25 -11.07
N LEU A 366 -10.44 25.16 -11.18
CA LEU A 366 -10.97 23.80 -11.27
C LEU A 366 -11.11 23.08 -9.92
N SER A 367 -10.65 23.69 -8.82
CA SER A 367 -10.72 23.10 -7.47
C SER A 367 -12.17 22.86 -6.98
N GLY A 368 -13.12 23.63 -7.53
CA GLY A 368 -14.56 23.52 -7.26
C GLY A 368 -15.35 22.68 -8.27
N ASP A 369 -14.69 22.02 -9.23
CA ASP A 369 -15.37 21.30 -10.31
C ASP A 369 -16.33 20.21 -9.78
N PRO A 370 -17.50 19.97 -10.39
CA PRO A 370 -18.39 18.89 -10.00
C PRO A 370 -17.76 17.49 -10.17
N ASP A 371 -16.85 17.31 -11.11
CA ASP A 371 -16.18 16.03 -11.36
C ASP A 371 -14.97 15.80 -10.43
N GLY A 372 -14.94 14.66 -9.73
CA GLY A 372 -13.89 14.35 -8.76
C GLY A 372 -12.51 14.16 -9.38
N HIS A 373 -12.40 13.64 -10.60
CA HIS A 373 -11.11 13.50 -11.29
C HIS A 373 -10.54 14.86 -11.68
N VAL A 374 -11.40 15.80 -12.09
CA VAL A 374 -10.99 17.19 -12.36
C VAL A 374 -10.49 17.85 -11.08
N ARG A 375 -11.21 17.72 -9.96
CA ARG A 375 -10.77 18.26 -8.67
C ARG A 375 -9.40 17.71 -8.24
N LEU A 376 -9.20 16.39 -8.34
CA LEU A 376 -7.91 15.77 -7.98
C LEU A 376 -6.76 16.28 -8.86
N ALA A 377 -6.96 16.35 -10.18
CA ALA A 377 -5.95 16.89 -11.10
C ALA A 377 -5.66 18.38 -10.80
N ALA A 378 -6.69 19.17 -10.49
CA ALA A 378 -6.56 20.56 -10.11
C ALA A 378 -5.77 20.73 -8.80
N THR A 379 -6.09 19.94 -7.77
CA THR A 379 -5.35 19.95 -6.50
C THR A 379 -3.89 19.59 -6.70
N LEU A 380 -3.57 18.60 -7.55
CA LEU A 380 -2.18 18.26 -7.89
C LEU A 380 -1.43 19.39 -8.59
N ALA A 381 -2.11 20.15 -9.47
CA ALA A 381 -1.55 21.33 -10.13
C ALA A 381 -1.23 22.43 -9.11
N VAL A 382 -2.17 22.76 -8.21
CA VAL A 382 -1.96 23.74 -7.14
C VAL A 382 -0.84 23.29 -6.21
N ALA A 383 -0.84 22.01 -5.82
CA ALA A 383 0.15 21.43 -4.92
C ALA A 383 1.57 21.47 -5.49
N GLY A 384 1.72 21.38 -6.81
CA GLY A 384 3.01 21.46 -7.50
C GLY A 384 3.49 22.88 -7.81
N SER A 385 2.58 23.86 -7.90
CA SER A 385 2.92 25.26 -8.19
C SER A 385 3.76 25.87 -7.08
N GLN A 386 4.66 26.81 -7.38
CA GLN A 386 5.38 27.65 -6.40
C GLN A 386 4.69 29.02 -6.15
N ASP A 387 3.57 29.31 -6.82
CA ASP A 387 2.90 30.60 -6.69
C ASP A 387 2.36 30.82 -5.25
N PRO A 388 2.45 32.04 -4.68
CA PRO A 388 1.95 32.32 -3.34
C PRO A 388 0.45 32.03 -3.15
N SER A 389 -0.38 32.22 -4.19
CA SER A 389 -1.83 32.00 -4.12
C SER A 389 -2.22 30.51 -4.00
N ALA A 390 -1.29 29.60 -4.28
CA ALA A 390 -1.52 28.17 -4.14
C ALA A 390 -1.74 27.76 -2.68
N ALA A 391 -1.11 28.45 -1.71
CA ALA A 391 -1.30 28.16 -0.28
C ALA A 391 -2.76 28.40 0.16
N GLU A 392 -3.32 29.56 -0.21
CA GLU A 392 -4.73 29.90 0.04
C GLU A 392 -5.67 28.90 -0.64
N THR A 393 -5.38 28.52 -1.88
CA THR A 393 -6.21 27.57 -2.63
C THR A 393 -6.20 26.18 -2.00
N LEU A 394 -5.03 25.67 -1.58
CA LEU A 394 -4.94 24.40 -0.85
C LEU A 394 -5.68 24.45 0.48
N ALA A 395 -5.63 25.58 1.18
CA ALA A 395 -6.36 25.78 2.44
C ALA A 395 -7.88 25.72 2.23
N VAL A 396 -8.39 26.36 1.18
CA VAL A 396 -9.81 26.28 0.80
C VAL A 396 -10.22 24.85 0.44
N ILE A 397 -9.38 24.12 -0.31
CA ILE A 397 -9.64 22.71 -0.64
C ILE A 397 -9.65 21.85 0.63
N ALA A 398 -8.70 22.07 1.55
CA ALA A 398 -8.56 21.33 2.80
C ALA A 398 -9.76 21.49 3.74
N ALA A 399 -10.43 22.64 3.70
CA ALA A 399 -11.57 22.96 4.55
C ALA A 399 -12.91 22.40 4.02
N ARG A 400 -12.91 21.67 2.90
CA ARG A 400 -14.15 21.13 2.32
C ARG A 400 -14.70 19.96 3.16
N PRO A 401 -16.02 19.91 3.41
CA PRO A 401 -16.63 18.81 4.17
C PRO A 401 -16.68 17.49 3.37
N ASP A 402 -16.65 17.54 2.04
CA ASP A 402 -16.74 16.40 1.13
C ASP A 402 -15.37 15.91 0.62
N LEU A 403 -14.32 16.12 1.42
CA LEU A 403 -12.95 15.93 0.97
C LEU A 403 -12.57 14.45 0.80
N ASP A 404 -12.41 14.03 -0.44
CA ASP A 404 -11.99 12.67 -0.80
C ASP A 404 -10.53 12.37 -0.38
N ARG A 405 -10.24 11.10 -0.05
CA ARG A 405 -8.92 10.64 0.43
C ARG A 405 -7.77 11.02 -0.51
N TRP A 406 -7.98 10.99 -1.83
CA TRP A 406 -6.93 11.29 -2.80
C TRP A 406 -6.70 12.79 -2.93
N ILE A 407 -7.76 13.58 -2.82
CA ILE A 407 -7.65 15.05 -2.76
C ILE A 407 -6.93 15.46 -1.49
N SER A 408 -7.28 14.87 -0.34
CA SER A 408 -6.58 15.09 0.93
C SER A 408 -5.08 14.81 0.79
N ARG A 409 -4.69 13.65 0.23
CA ARG A 409 -3.27 13.32 0.01
C ARG A 409 -2.59 14.27 -0.97
N ALA A 410 -3.29 14.74 -2.00
CA ALA A 410 -2.77 15.76 -2.90
C ALA A 410 -2.56 17.12 -2.19
N VAL A 411 -3.44 17.52 -1.28
CA VAL A 411 -3.25 18.72 -0.43
C VAL A 411 -2.00 18.55 0.43
N VAL A 412 -1.87 17.43 1.13
CA VAL A 412 -0.71 17.15 2.00
C VAL A 412 0.58 17.14 1.19
N SER A 413 0.56 16.61 -0.04
CA SER A 413 1.74 16.65 -0.92
C SER A 413 2.25 18.07 -1.20
N GLY A 414 1.35 19.06 -1.25
CA GLY A 414 1.67 20.46 -1.54
C GLY A 414 1.82 21.36 -0.32
N ALA A 415 1.62 20.82 0.90
CA ALA A 415 1.72 21.58 2.14
C ALA A 415 3.17 21.98 2.46
N VAL A 416 4.14 21.17 2.03
CA VAL A 416 5.58 21.42 2.19
C VAL A 416 6.26 21.32 0.83
N LEU A 417 7.00 22.37 0.47
CA LEU A 417 7.74 22.45 -0.78
C LEU A 417 9.19 22.00 -0.59
N PRO A 418 9.87 21.52 -1.65
CA PRO A 418 11.29 21.22 -1.61
C PRO A 418 12.09 22.46 -1.14
N GLY A 419 12.93 22.30 -0.11
CA GLY A 419 13.69 23.40 0.49
C GLY A 419 13.03 24.06 1.69
N GLY A 420 11.92 23.53 2.20
CA GLY A 420 11.38 23.93 3.51
C GLY A 420 10.80 25.35 3.52
N SER A 421 10.12 25.77 2.45
CA SER A 421 9.17 26.90 2.49
C SER A 421 7.75 26.35 2.62
N GLY A 422 7.00 26.85 3.61
CA GLY A 422 5.85 26.14 4.18
C GLY A 422 4.54 26.80 3.82
N ARG A 423 3.67 26.05 3.14
CA ARG A 423 2.24 26.41 3.02
C ARG A 423 1.42 25.88 4.20
N SER A 424 2.00 24.97 4.99
CA SER A 424 1.38 24.32 6.15
C SER A 424 0.76 25.29 7.13
N ALA A 425 1.42 26.42 7.44
CA ALA A 425 0.90 27.42 8.37
C ALA A 425 -0.38 28.09 7.85
N ALA A 426 -0.41 28.50 6.57
CA ALA A 426 -1.60 29.10 5.96
C ALA A 426 -2.77 28.11 5.87
N ILE A 427 -2.47 26.84 5.57
CA ILE A 427 -3.47 25.76 5.57
C ILE A 427 -4.03 25.53 6.98
N LEU A 428 -3.16 25.42 7.99
CA LEU A 428 -3.54 25.20 9.39
C LEU A 428 -4.32 26.38 9.99
N MET A 429 -3.89 27.62 9.74
CA MET A 429 -4.59 28.83 10.21
C MET A 429 -6.01 28.91 9.65
N ARG A 430 -6.20 28.60 8.36
CA ARG A 430 -7.53 28.61 7.75
C ARG A 430 -8.43 27.51 8.30
N LEU A 431 -7.89 26.30 8.50
CA LEU A 431 -8.63 25.20 9.15
C LEU A 431 -9.07 25.58 10.56
N ALA A 432 -8.29 26.39 11.28
CA ALA A 432 -8.59 26.81 12.64
C ALA A 432 -9.66 27.93 12.75
N ASP A 433 -9.88 28.70 11.68
CA ASP A 433 -10.85 29.80 11.62
C ASP A 433 -12.26 29.35 11.18
N GLU A 434 -12.39 28.21 10.49
CA GLU A 434 -13.68 27.65 10.08
C GLU A 434 -14.33 26.91 11.28
N PRO A 435 -15.67 26.96 11.46
CA PRO A 435 -16.37 26.12 12.41
C PRO A 435 -16.24 24.66 11.96
N ILE A 436 -15.24 23.95 12.50
CA ILE A 436 -15.04 22.52 12.30
C ILE A 436 -16.28 21.83 12.87
N ALA A 437 -17.21 21.42 12.00
CA ALA A 437 -18.29 20.53 12.38
C ALA A 437 -17.68 19.19 12.83
N ASP A 438 -18.29 18.53 13.82
CA ASP A 438 -17.90 17.21 14.34
C ASP A 438 -18.07 16.05 13.32
N ASP A 439 -18.04 16.34 12.02
CA ASP A 439 -18.24 15.39 10.94
C ASP A 439 -16.92 14.73 10.49
N ALA A 440 -16.98 13.40 10.35
CA ALA A 440 -15.87 12.49 10.07
C ALA A 440 -15.06 12.75 8.76
N GLY A 441 -15.44 13.73 7.94
CA GLY A 441 -14.81 14.04 6.64
C GLY A 441 -13.51 14.85 6.73
N LEU A 442 -13.27 15.59 7.82
CA LEU A 442 -12.08 16.44 8.03
C LEU A 442 -10.89 15.69 8.66
N ILE A 443 -11.15 14.52 9.22
CA ILE A 443 -10.20 13.71 9.97
C ILE A 443 -8.99 13.28 9.10
N PRO A 444 -9.13 12.79 7.86
CA PRO A 444 -7.97 12.35 7.07
C PRO A 444 -7.06 13.50 6.62
N THR A 445 -7.56 14.73 6.56
CA THR A 445 -6.78 15.91 6.15
C THR A 445 -6.07 16.54 7.34
N ALA A 446 -6.71 16.61 8.50
CA ALA A 446 -6.05 16.93 9.76
C ALA A 446 -4.99 15.87 10.13
N VAL A 447 -5.28 14.58 9.93
CA VAL A 447 -4.35 13.45 10.15
C VAL A 447 -3.22 13.41 9.09
N GLY A 448 -3.52 13.78 7.84
CA GLY A 448 -2.52 13.89 6.77
C GLY A 448 -1.56 15.07 6.98
N VAL A 449 -2.06 16.21 7.44
CA VAL A 449 -1.24 17.34 7.90
C VAL A 449 -0.49 16.97 9.19
N HIS A 450 -1.05 16.13 10.06
CA HIS A 450 -0.36 15.55 11.22
C HIS A 450 0.84 14.67 10.84
N GLY A 451 0.86 14.04 9.65
CA GLY A 451 2.05 13.35 9.14
C GLY A 451 3.26 14.28 8.95
N LEU A 452 3.05 15.60 8.75
CA LEU A 452 4.14 16.60 8.72
C LEU A 452 4.79 16.74 10.10
N ILE A 453 4.08 16.28 11.14
CA ILE A 453 4.41 16.47 12.54
C ILE A 453 4.84 15.16 13.26
N ALA A 454 4.85 14.00 12.60
CA ALA A 454 5.41 12.76 13.19
C ALA A 454 5.89 11.73 12.14
N PRO A 455 7.14 11.77 11.64
CA PRO A 455 7.67 10.70 10.81
C PRO A 455 7.86 9.42 11.64
N ARG A 456 7.41 8.29 11.10
CA ARG A 456 7.46 6.95 11.71
C ARG A 456 8.86 6.28 11.68
N SER A 457 9.96 7.00 11.42
CA SER A 457 11.30 6.39 11.29
C SER A 457 12.35 7.04 12.20
N PRO A 458 12.98 6.26 13.10
CA PRO A 458 14.06 6.74 13.97
C PRO A 458 15.41 7.03 13.30
N GLN A 459 15.53 7.10 11.97
CA GLN A 459 16.84 7.19 11.28
C GLN A 459 17.08 8.50 10.50
N VAL A 460 16.11 9.41 10.45
CA VAL A 460 16.16 10.67 9.65
C VAL A 460 16.57 11.92 10.49
N TRP A 461 17.05 11.73 11.71
CA TRP A 461 17.13 12.79 12.74
C TRP A 461 18.14 13.94 12.55
N GLN A 462 19.00 13.95 11.52
CA GLN A 462 20.10 14.93 11.44
C GLN A 462 19.81 16.14 10.52
N ALA A 463 18.96 15.99 9.49
CA ALA A 463 18.58 17.08 8.58
C ALA A 463 17.48 18.07 9.08
N PRO A 464 16.46 17.66 9.86
CA PRO A 464 15.29 18.51 10.18
C PRO A 464 15.58 19.76 11.01
N ARG A 465 16.69 19.76 11.76
CA ARG A 465 16.98 20.77 12.80
C ARG A 465 17.34 22.15 12.24
N ARG A 466 17.79 22.25 10.98
CA ARG A 466 18.14 23.53 10.32
C ARG A 466 17.04 24.07 9.40
N GLU A 467 16.19 23.22 8.86
CA GLU A 467 15.20 23.60 7.83
C GLU A 467 13.86 24.03 8.42
N ILE A 468 13.44 23.42 9.54
CA ILE A 468 12.33 23.93 10.36
C ILE A 468 12.67 25.34 10.87
N VAL A 469 13.93 25.64 11.14
CA VAL A 469 14.40 26.97 11.59
C VAL A 469 14.25 28.04 10.49
N GLY A 470 14.45 27.70 9.20
CA GLY A 470 14.31 28.65 8.08
C GLY A 470 12.86 28.95 7.67
N LEU A 471 11.97 27.94 7.78
CA LEU A 471 10.51 28.06 7.56
C LEU A 471 9.85 29.07 8.52
N VAL A 472 10.46 29.19 9.68
CA VAL A 472 9.99 29.87 10.89
C VAL A 472 10.44 31.33 10.93
N GLU A 473 11.66 31.61 10.48
CA GLU A 473 12.20 32.95 10.31
C GLU A 473 11.35 33.82 9.35
N GLN A 474 10.73 33.20 8.33
CA GLN A 474 9.86 33.91 7.37
C GLN A 474 8.46 34.24 7.96
N LEU A 475 7.89 33.37 8.80
CA LEU A 475 6.53 33.52 9.36
C LEU A 475 6.43 34.63 10.43
N GLY A 476 7.51 34.91 11.16
CA GLY A 476 7.56 36.00 12.15
C GLY A 476 7.51 37.41 11.55
N SER A 477 7.75 37.57 10.24
CA SER A 477 7.80 38.88 9.57
C SER A 477 6.44 39.44 9.13
N THR A 478 5.41 38.59 9.04
CA THR A 478 4.08 38.95 8.51
C THR A 478 3.01 39.18 9.57
N ALA A 479 3.24 38.81 10.84
CA ALA A 479 2.20 38.78 11.88
C ALA A 479 2.26 39.87 12.96
N ALA A 480 3.21 40.81 12.95
CA ALA A 480 3.17 41.92 13.90
C ALA A 480 3.86 43.20 13.39
N GLY A 481 3.05 44.24 13.19
CA GLY A 481 3.51 45.58 13.57
C GLY A 481 3.94 45.54 15.05
N THR A 482 5.14 46.04 15.32
CA THR A 482 5.70 46.23 16.68
C THR A 482 5.94 44.96 17.51
N VAL A 483 6.86 44.10 17.05
CA VAL A 483 7.75 43.39 17.99
C VAL A 483 9.18 43.67 17.56
N SER A 484 9.95 44.32 18.43
CA SER A 484 11.31 44.76 18.13
C SER A 484 12.20 43.56 17.82
N GLN A 485 12.74 43.53 16.60
CA GLN A 485 13.91 42.72 16.23
C GLN A 485 15.04 42.94 17.25
N ARG A 486 15.24 41.99 18.16
CA ARG A 486 16.54 41.75 18.82
C ARG A 486 16.54 40.36 19.48
N GLN A 487 17.29 39.46 18.84
CA GLN A 487 18.03 38.36 19.48
C GLN A 487 17.23 37.24 20.20
N ALA A 488 16.22 36.66 19.55
CA ALA A 488 15.72 35.34 19.93
C ALA A 488 15.76 34.40 18.72
N SER A 489 16.64 33.40 18.75
CA SER A 489 16.80 32.36 17.72
C SER A 489 16.11 31.05 18.14
N GLY A 490 15.53 30.33 17.16
CA GLY A 490 15.26 28.89 17.14
C GLY A 490 14.15 28.33 18.06
N VAL A 491 13.13 27.65 17.49
CA VAL A 491 12.06 26.83 18.14
C VAL A 491 11.11 27.58 19.08
N ALA A 492 11.60 28.65 19.70
CA ALA A 492 10.97 29.48 20.69
C ALA A 492 9.78 30.30 20.19
N ALA A 493 9.81 30.71 18.91
CA ALA A 493 8.80 31.58 18.30
C ALA A 493 7.62 30.81 17.70
N ASP A 494 7.81 29.55 17.34
CA ASP A 494 6.80 28.68 16.68
C ASP A 494 5.79 28.13 17.66
N GLY A 495 6.27 27.74 18.84
CA GLY A 495 5.43 27.46 19.99
C GLY A 495 4.54 28.66 20.28
N ILE A 496 5.03 29.90 20.17
CA ILE A 496 4.28 31.09 20.55
C ILE A 496 3.06 31.34 19.64
N ALA A 497 3.17 31.24 18.31
CA ALA A 497 2.03 31.52 17.41
C ALA A 497 0.92 30.45 17.51
N LEU A 498 1.31 29.19 17.65
CA LEU A 498 0.38 28.08 17.79
C LEU A 498 -0.20 28.01 19.21
N MET A 499 0.59 28.35 20.22
CA MET A 499 0.12 28.56 21.59
C MET A 499 -0.82 29.76 21.67
N GLN A 500 -0.59 30.84 20.91
CA GLN A 500 -1.54 31.95 20.80
C GLN A 500 -2.85 31.52 20.15
N LEU A 501 -2.82 30.65 19.14
CA LEU A 501 -4.02 30.05 18.54
C LEU A 501 -4.78 29.19 19.56
N LEU A 502 -4.09 28.27 20.23
CA LEU A 502 -4.66 27.41 21.26
C LEU A 502 -5.22 28.23 22.43
N ALA A 503 -4.51 29.26 22.88
CA ALA A 503 -4.95 30.19 23.92
C ALA A 503 -6.17 31.01 23.47
N ASN A 504 -6.23 31.47 22.23
CA ASN A 504 -7.38 32.17 21.67
C ASN A 504 -8.63 31.29 21.58
N ARG A 505 -8.46 30.02 21.19
CA ARG A 505 -9.56 29.05 21.10
C ARG A 505 -10.03 28.61 22.49
N ALA A 506 -9.11 28.36 23.41
CA ALA A 506 -9.41 28.08 24.82
C ALA A 506 -10.17 29.24 25.48
N ARG A 507 -9.75 30.50 25.27
CA ARG A 507 -10.46 31.71 25.75
C ARG A 507 -11.90 31.84 25.24
N ARG A 508 -12.21 31.22 24.11
CA ARG A 508 -13.54 31.23 23.49
C ARG A 508 -14.33 29.95 23.78
N GLU A 509 -13.84 29.07 24.65
CA GLU A 509 -14.42 27.75 24.95
C GLU A 509 -14.62 26.89 23.69
N ARG A 510 -13.70 27.02 22.72
CA ARG A 510 -13.76 26.35 21.41
C ARG A 510 -12.74 25.21 21.27
N THR A 511 -12.29 24.64 22.38
CA THR A 511 -11.41 23.47 22.36
C THR A 511 -12.12 22.29 21.71
N SER A 512 -11.44 21.62 20.78
CA SER A 512 -11.97 20.53 19.98
C SER A 512 -10.96 19.40 19.84
N TRP A 513 -11.37 18.27 19.25
CA TRP A 513 -10.45 17.19 18.91
C TRP A 513 -9.30 17.64 18.00
N PHE A 514 -9.50 18.70 17.18
CA PHE A 514 -8.46 19.27 16.33
C PHE A 514 -7.34 19.94 17.13
N ASP A 515 -7.69 20.63 18.22
CA ASP A 515 -6.71 21.25 19.13
C ASP A 515 -5.88 20.18 19.86
N VAL A 516 -6.53 19.06 20.22
CA VAL A 516 -5.87 17.87 20.79
C VAL A 516 -4.90 17.26 19.78
N ALA A 517 -5.31 17.09 18.53
CA ALA A 517 -4.46 16.53 17.48
C ALA A 517 -3.24 17.41 17.17
N ILE A 518 -3.41 18.73 17.15
CA ILE A 518 -2.30 19.69 17.01
C ILE A 518 -1.29 19.50 18.15
N LEU A 519 -1.77 19.54 19.40
CA LEU A 519 -0.89 19.48 20.56
C LEU A 519 -0.24 18.10 20.72
N ALA A 520 -0.94 17.00 20.39
CA ALA A 520 -0.39 15.65 20.34
C ALA A 520 0.81 15.56 19.39
N GLY A 521 0.68 16.11 18.18
CA GLY A 521 1.75 16.11 17.18
C GLY A 521 3.00 16.88 17.64
N ILE A 522 2.82 18.08 18.21
CA ILE A 522 3.96 18.87 18.70
C ILE A 522 4.65 18.15 19.88
N SER A 523 3.84 17.65 20.81
CA SER A 523 4.33 17.02 22.04
C SER A 523 5.07 15.71 21.81
N ALA A 524 4.84 15.04 20.67
CA ALA A 524 5.66 13.92 20.21
C ALA A 524 7.13 14.31 19.90
N ARG A 525 7.42 15.62 19.76
CA ARG A 525 8.76 16.13 19.40
C ARG A 525 9.36 17.12 20.39
N LEU A 526 8.52 17.78 21.18
CA LEU A 526 8.91 18.79 22.16
C LEU A 526 8.14 18.58 23.46
N PRO A 527 8.79 18.53 24.63
CA PRO A 527 8.09 18.44 25.92
C PRO A 527 7.10 19.61 26.06
N LEU A 528 5.90 19.36 26.61
CA LEU A 528 4.89 20.40 26.79
C LEU A 528 5.39 21.57 27.66
N THR A 529 6.26 21.32 28.64
CA THR A 529 7.00 22.38 29.36
C THR A 529 7.67 23.41 28.46
N THR A 530 8.20 23.00 27.30
CA THR A 530 8.90 23.90 26.39
C THR A 530 7.94 24.87 25.67
N LEU A 531 6.66 24.53 25.60
CA LEU A 531 5.59 25.35 25.02
C LEU A 531 4.92 26.26 26.06
N SER A 532 4.95 25.89 27.35
CA SER A 532 4.33 26.63 28.47
C SER A 532 5.21 27.80 28.97
N ARG A 533 5.39 28.85 28.16
CA ARG A 533 6.27 29.99 28.52
C ARG A 533 5.60 31.04 29.41
N THR A 534 4.28 31.15 29.32
CA THR A 534 3.45 32.06 30.12
C THR A 534 2.41 31.28 30.94
N SER A 535 1.77 31.95 31.90
CA SER A 535 0.61 31.38 32.61
C SER A 535 -0.59 31.14 31.68
N GLU A 536 -0.73 31.95 30.62
CA GLU A 536 -1.74 31.76 29.59
C GLU A 536 -1.49 30.50 28.74
N ASP A 537 -0.23 30.27 28.33
CA ASP A 537 0.14 29.06 27.58
C ASP A 537 -0.13 27.80 28.40
N ARG A 538 0.19 27.84 29.70
CA ARG A 538 -0.07 26.73 30.62
C ARG A 538 -1.56 26.44 30.73
N SER A 539 -2.36 27.48 30.94
CA SER A 539 -3.82 27.34 31.00
C SER A 539 -4.43 26.80 29.71
N ALA A 540 -3.89 27.18 28.53
CA ALA A 540 -4.33 26.66 27.25
C ALA A 540 -3.96 25.18 27.05
N ILE A 541 -2.74 24.79 27.41
CA ILE A 541 -2.30 23.38 27.40
C ILE A 541 -3.18 22.56 28.35
N ASP A 542 -3.39 23.02 29.58
CA ASP A 542 -4.21 22.33 30.57
C ASP A 542 -5.65 22.14 30.08
N ALA A 543 -6.23 23.15 29.43
CA ALA A 543 -7.56 23.05 28.82
C ALA A 543 -7.62 21.99 27.71
N VAL A 544 -6.60 21.90 26.85
CA VAL A 544 -6.53 20.91 25.76
C VAL A 544 -6.27 19.50 26.30
N VAL A 545 -5.38 19.35 27.30
CA VAL A 545 -5.11 18.05 27.96
C VAL A 545 -6.34 17.57 28.72
N SER A 546 -7.07 18.48 29.39
CA SER A 546 -8.35 18.16 30.05
C SER A 546 -9.41 17.72 29.04
N HIS A 547 -9.53 18.42 27.90
CA HIS A 547 -10.42 18.01 26.82
C HIS A 547 -10.04 16.64 26.23
N ALA A 548 -8.75 16.37 26.04
CA ALA A 548 -8.24 15.08 25.61
C ALA A 548 -8.59 13.95 26.60
N ALA A 549 -8.54 14.21 27.91
CA ALA A 549 -8.99 13.23 28.91
C ALA A 549 -10.49 12.90 28.74
N GLY A 550 -11.33 13.91 28.49
CA GLY A 550 -12.75 13.71 28.18
C GLY A 550 -12.99 12.90 26.91
N LEU A 551 -12.31 13.26 25.81
CA LEU A 551 -12.42 12.55 24.53
C LEU A 551 -11.91 11.10 24.60
N ALA A 552 -10.80 10.86 25.31
CA ALA A 552 -10.27 9.51 25.48
C ALA A 552 -11.23 8.60 26.27
N ALA A 553 -11.92 9.15 27.28
CA ALA A 553 -12.87 8.42 28.12
C ALA A 553 -14.27 8.23 27.49
N ASP A 554 -14.67 9.06 26.52
CA ASP A 554 -15.98 8.99 25.89
C ASP A 554 -16.07 7.85 24.86
N THR A 555 -16.77 6.78 25.22
CA THR A 555 -16.96 5.59 24.36
C THR A 555 -17.82 5.86 23.12
N LYS A 556 -18.48 7.01 23.01
CA LYS A 556 -19.23 7.42 21.81
C LYS A 556 -18.34 8.07 20.75
N GLN A 557 -17.11 8.47 21.10
CA GLN A 557 -16.18 9.08 20.16
C GLN A 557 -15.57 8.02 19.21
N PRO A 558 -15.29 8.38 17.95
CA PRO A 558 -14.47 7.58 17.04
C PRO A 558 -13.14 7.13 17.65
N THR A 559 -12.74 5.89 17.39
CA THR A 559 -11.53 5.27 17.96
C THR A 559 -10.24 6.07 17.70
N ASP A 560 -10.13 6.70 16.52
CA ASP A 560 -9.00 7.55 16.13
C ASP A 560 -8.90 8.83 16.98
N ILE A 561 -10.04 9.48 17.27
CA ILE A 561 -10.11 10.63 18.19
C ILE A 561 -9.69 10.23 19.61
N ARG A 562 -10.13 9.05 20.07
CA ARG A 562 -9.72 8.52 21.38
C ARG A 562 -8.22 8.24 21.41
N CYS A 563 -7.67 7.60 20.38
CA CYS A 563 -6.24 7.28 20.29
C CYS A 563 -5.32 8.52 20.20
N VAL A 564 -5.68 9.56 19.43
CA VAL A 564 -4.87 10.80 19.38
C VAL A 564 -4.92 11.54 20.71
N SER A 565 -6.05 11.45 21.43
CA SER A 565 -6.17 11.99 22.78
C SER A 565 -5.27 11.26 23.78
N ILE A 566 -5.22 9.92 23.71
CA ILE A 566 -4.30 9.09 24.51
C ILE A 566 -2.84 9.43 24.20
N LEU A 567 -2.49 9.70 22.94
CA LEU A 567 -1.14 10.11 22.56
C LEU A 567 -0.74 11.42 23.27
N LEU A 568 -1.61 12.43 23.25
CA LEU A 568 -1.35 13.69 23.97
C LEU A 568 -1.24 13.47 25.49
N LEU A 569 -2.14 12.67 26.07
CA LEU A 569 -2.10 12.35 27.49
C LEU A 569 -0.80 11.63 27.87
N GLY A 570 -0.31 10.73 27.01
CA GLY A 570 0.98 10.07 27.19
C GLY A 570 2.14 11.05 27.22
N SER A 571 2.17 12.02 26.30
CA SER A 571 3.16 13.10 26.32
C SER A 571 3.04 13.97 27.57
N ALA A 572 1.82 14.36 27.96
CA ALA A 572 1.58 15.17 29.15
C ALA A 572 1.97 14.44 30.45
N ALA A 573 1.78 13.13 30.51
CA ALA A 573 2.13 12.30 31.67
C ALA A 573 3.65 12.16 31.88
N THR A 574 4.49 12.47 30.87
CA THR A 574 5.95 12.52 31.03
C THR A 574 6.44 13.78 31.76
N ASP A 575 5.58 14.77 31.92
CA ASP A 575 5.90 16.06 32.54
C ASP A 575 5.79 16.02 34.08
N THR A 576 5.94 17.17 34.73
CA THR A 576 5.83 17.38 36.18
C THR A 576 4.65 18.30 36.50
N GLY A 577 3.97 18.05 37.64
CA GLY A 577 2.86 18.86 38.12
C GLY A 577 1.49 18.17 38.01
N GLU A 578 0.42 18.93 38.29
CA GLU A 578 -0.95 18.42 38.40
C GLU A 578 -1.49 17.86 37.07
N ALA A 579 -1.16 18.49 35.94
CA ALA A 579 -1.58 18.02 34.61
C ALA A 579 -0.99 16.66 34.24
N ALA A 580 0.26 16.36 34.65
CA ALA A 580 0.88 15.06 34.42
C ALA A 580 0.22 13.95 35.26
N VAL A 581 -0.16 14.26 36.51
CA VAL A 581 -0.90 13.34 37.38
C VAL A 581 -2.30 13.08 36.81
N MET A 582 -2.99 14.13 36.37
CA MET A 582 -4.30 14.01 35.71
C MET A 582 -4.22 13.16 34.45
N ALA A 583 -3.21 13.38 33.60
CA ALA A 583 -3.03 12.60 32.38
C ALA A 583 -2.77 11.11 32.67
N ALA A 584 -1.88 10.79 33.62
CA ALA A 584 -1.64 9.42 34.04
C ALA A 584 -2.89 8.75 34.68
N ALA A 585 -3.65 9.50 35.48
CA ALA A 585 -4.90 9.04 36.06
C ALA A 585 -5.97 8.78 34.99
N ALA A 586 -6.04 9.59 33.93
CA ALA A 586 -6.96 9.38 32.80
C ALA A 586 -6.59 8.17 31.94
N LEU A 587 -5.29 7.86 31.82
CA LEU A 587 -4.80 6.70 31.05
C LEU A 587 -5.03 5.36 31.77
N THR A 588 -5.03 5.35 33.11
CA THR A 588 -5.04 4.09 33.91
C THR A 588 -6.31 3.25 33.69
N PRO A 589 -7.54 3.81 33.70
CA PRO A 589 -8.76 3.04 33.41
C PRO A 589 -8.79 2.44 32.00
N LEU A 590 -8.12 3.08 31.04
CA LEU A 590 -8.15 2.70 29.62
C LEU A 590 -7.34 1.44 29.31
N VAL A 591 -6.56 0.92 30.27
CA VAL A 591 -5.86 -0.37 30.18
C VAL A 591 -6.80 -1.54 30.53
N GLY A 592 -7.96 -1.28 31.14
CA GLY A 592 -8.89 -2.32 31.58
C GLY A 592 -9.61 -3.03 30.43
N THR A 593 -10.01 -4.29 30.65
CA THR A 593 -10.57 -5.24 29.66
C THR A 593 -11.93 -4.87 29.04
N HIS A 594 -12.51 -3.72 29.37
CA HIS A 594 -13.81 -3.24 28.88
C HIS A 594 -13.70 -2.22 27.73
N GLU A 595 -12.47 -1.91 27.30
CA GLU A 595 -12.16 -0.94 26.24
C GLU A 595 -11.85 -1.61 24.89
N LEU A 596 -11.88 -0.80 23.82
CA LEU A 596 -11.49 -1.25 22.48
C LEU A 596 -9.98 -1.57 22.43
N GLU A 597 -9.61 -2.62 21.69
CA GLU A 597 -8.22 -3.12 21.58
C GLU A 597 -7.21 -2.00 21.20
N ASP A 598 -7.57 -1.15 20.24
CA ASP A 598 -6.71 -0.04 19.79
C ASP A 598 -6.48 1.02 20.88
N VAL A 599 -7.51 1.30 21.69
CA VAL A 599 -7.49 2.26 22.81
C VAL A 599 -6.64 1.71 23.95
N GLN A 600 -6.82 0.44 24.30
CA GLN A 600 -6.02 -0.25 25.32
C GLN A 600 -4.54 -0.29 24.94
N ARG A 601 -4.22 -0.64 23.69
CA ARG A 601 -2.84 -0.71 23.20
C ARG A 601 -2.14 0.64 23.29
N GLU A 602 -2.81 1.72 22.86
CA GLU A 602 -2.20 3.05 22.93
C GLU A 602 -2.09 3.57 24.38
N ALA A 603 -3.05 3.23 25.26
CA ALA A 603 -3.01 3.59 26.68
C ALA A 603 -1.86 2.88 27.42
N VAL A 604 -1.65 1.58 27.14
CA VAL A 604 -0.50 0.81 27.64
C VAL A 604 0.82 1.45 27.21
N ARG A 605 0.97 1.77 25.91
CA ARG A 605 2.18 2.43 25.39
C ARG A 605 2.39 3.78 26.06
N ALA A 606 1.34 4.58 26.23
CA ALA A 606 1.40 5.88 26.90
C ALA A 606 1.87 5.77 28.36
N LEU A 607 1.36 4.81 29.14
CA LEU A 607 1.73 4.59 30.54
C LEU A 607 3.16 4.03 30.71
N VAL A 608 3.60 3.15 29.83
CA VAL A 608 4.99 2.65 29.86
C VAL A 608 5.97 3.76 29.47
N ARG A 609 5.62 4.60 28.47
CA ARG A 609 6.43 5.77 28.08
C ARG A 609 6.55 6.80 29.21
N SER A 610 5.45 7.08 29.92
CA SER A 610 5.43 8.05 31.02
C SER A 610 6.18 7.59 32.28
N GLY A 611 6.43 6.28 32.41
CA GLY A 611 7.05 5.69 33.60
C GLY A 611 6.14 5.68 34.83
N ARG A 612 4.85 6.02 34.69
CA ARG A 612 3.90 6.16 35.79
C ARG A 612 2.52 5.57 35.42
N PRO A 613 2.10 4.43 36.02
CA PRO A 613 2.87 3.43 36.76
C PRO A 613 3.16 2.20 35.89
N ALA A 614 4.41 2.01 35.46
CA ALA A 614 4.81 0.80 34.71
C ALA A 614 4.51 -0.51 35.49
N ALA A 615 4.48 -0.45 36.83
CA ALA A 615 4.04 -1.54 37.69
C ALA A 615 2.57 -1.93 37.49
N ALA A 616 1.67 -0.97 37.24
CA ALA A 616 0.26 -1.25 36.98
C ALA A 616 0.07 -1.99 35.65
N VAL A 617 0.91 -1.69 34.65
CA VAL A 617 0.94 -2.41 33.37
C VAL A 617 1.40 -3.86 33.58
N VAL A 618 2.48 -4.08 34.33
CA VAL A 618 2.98 -5.44 34.67
C VAL A 618 1.92 -6.26 35.39
N GLN A 619 1.22 -5.66 36.38
CA GLN A 619 0.16 -6.33 37.14
C GLN A 619 -1.07 -6.68 36.30
N SER A 620 -1.33 -5.93 35.22
CA SER A 620 -2.48 -6.15 34.35
C SER A 620 -2.22 -7.22 33.28
N LEU A 621 -0.96 -7.60 33.01
CA LEU A 621 -0.56 -8.47 31.89
C LEU A 621 -1.33 -9.79 31.79
N THR A 622 -1.72 -10.40 32.91
CA THR A 622 -2.43 -11.68 32.93
C THR A 622 -3.89 -11.56 32.53
N GLY A 623 -4.50 -10.38 32.70
CA GLY A 623 -5.89 -10.09 32.33
C GLY A 623 -6.05 -9.48 30.94
N LEU A 624 -4.96 -9.06 30.28
CA LEU A 624 -5.01 -8.47 28.94
C LEU A 624 -5.24 -9.52 27.85
N GLU A 625 -5.95 -9.11 26.79
CA GLU A 625 -6.06 -9.90 25.57
C GLU A 625 -4.68 -10.15 24.94
N PRO A 626 -4.47 -11.27 24.21
CA PRO A 626 -3.17 -11.64 23.65
C PRO A 626 -2.45 -10.50 22.93
N THR A 627 -3.18 -9.74 22.12
CA THR A 627 -2.65 -8.70 21.25
C THR A 627 -2.17 -7.46 22.02
N VAL A 628 -2.90 -7.06 23.07
CA VAL A 628 -2.57 -5.94 23.95
C VAL A 628 -1.47 -6.33 24.93
N ARG A 629 -1.48 -7.60 25.40
CA ARG A 629 -0.42 -8.18 26.22
C ARG A 629 0.91 -8.21 25.49
N ASP A 630 0.93 -8.60 24.21
CA ASP A 630 2.16 -8.64 23.42
C ASP A 630 2.75 -7.24 23.24
N ALA A 631 1.91 -6.25 22.93
CA ALA A 631 2.30 -4.84 22.88
C ALA A 631 2.79 -4.31 24.24
N ALA A 632 2.17 -4.74 25.36
CA ALA A 632 2.58 -4.38 26.72
C ALA A 632 3.95 -4.97 27.07
N VAL A 633 4.17 -6.26 26.79
CA VAL A 633 5.46 -6.95 27.01
C VAL A 633 6.54 -6.30 26.17
N ALA A 634 6.28 -5.98 24.91
CA ALA A 634 7.26 -5.31 24.07
C ALA A 634 7.61 -3.90 24.58
N ALA A 635 6.61 -3.09 24.94
CA ALA A 635 6.84 -1.76 25.52
C ALA A 635 7.68 -1.84 26.81
N LEU A 636 7.44 -2.84 27.66
CA LEU A 636 8.23 -3.10 28.88
C LEU A 636 9.66 -3.57 28.58
N LEU A 637 9.90 -4.24 27.45
CA LEU A 637 11.22 -4.72 27.04
C LEU A 637 12.05 -3.65 26.30
N ASP A 638 11.40 -2.64 25.73
CA ASP A 638 12.07 -1.54 25.02
C ASP A 638 12.67 -0.48 25.95
N ARG A 639 12.36 -0.56 27.25
CA ARG A 639 12.87 0.35 28.28
C ARG A 639 13.73 -0.38 29.30
N THR A 640 14.99 0.05 29.43
CA THR A 640 15.96 -0.56 30.36
C THR A 640 15.46 -0.54 31.80
N GLU A 641 14.66 0.46 32.19
CA GLU A 641 14.16 0.61 33.55
C GLU A 641 13.02 -0.37 33.90
N THR A 642 12.32 -0.92 32.90
CA THR A 642 11.16 -1.81 33.09
C THR A 642 11.49 -3.29 32.90
N ILE A 643 12.59 -3.63 32.23
CA ILE A 643 13.07 -5.02 32.08
C ILE A 643 13.22 -5.73 33.44
N PRO A 644 13.82 -5.12 34.49
CA PRO A 644 13.95 -5.78 35.79
C PRO A 644 12.62 -6.12 36.44
N LEU A 645 11.62 -5.24 36.30
CA LEU A 645 10.26 -5.42 36.85
C LEU A 645 9.53 -6.58 36.18
N LEU A 646 9.66 -6.70 34.84
CA LEU A 646 9.07 -7.82 34.10
C LEU A 646 9.74 -9.15 34.44
N LEU A 647 11.07 -9.18 34.52
CA LEU A 647 11.80 -10.39 34.91
C LEU A 647 11.49 -10.82 36.35
N GLU A 648 11.28 -9.87 37.25
CA GLU A 648 10.91 -10.15 38.65
C GLU A 648 9.50 -10.75 38.74
N ALA A 649 8.56 -10.22 37.96
CA ALA A 649 7.22 -10.79 37.86
C ALA A 649 7.23 -12.22 37.28
N ILE A 650 8.13 -12.51 36.32
CA ILE A 650 8.29 -13.85 35.75
C ILE A 650 8.90 -14.83 36.76
N GLU A 651 9.96 -14.41 37.44
CA GLU A 651 10.61 -15.22 38.49
C GLU A 651 9.68 -15.46 39.68
N GLY A 652 8.88 -14.46 40.05
CA GLY A 652 7.86 -14.56 41.09
C GLY A 652 6.59 -15.33 40.68
N GLY A 653 6.49 -15.77 39.42
CA GLY A 653 5.36 -16.56 38.91
C GLY A 653 4.06 -15.78 38.68
N SER A 654 4.06 -14.46 38.85
CA SER A 654 2.89 -13.61 38.56
C SER A 654 2.71 -13.35 37.07
N VAL A 655 3.76 -13.53 36.26
CA VAL A 655 3.72 -13.47 34.79
C VAL A 655 4.34 -14.74 34.20
N PRO A 656 3.66 -15.48 33.30
CA PRO A 656 4.25 -16.64 32.65
C PRO A 656 5.46 -16.30 31.76
N ALA A 657 6.55 -17.07 31.86
CA ALA A 657 7.73 -16.93 31.00
C ALA A 657 7.42 -17.12 29.50
N SER A 658 6.29 -17.74 29.18
CA SER A 658 5.79 -17.91 27.82
C SER A 658 5.36 -16.59 27.17
N PHE A 659 5.04 -15.55 27.96
CA PHE A 659 4.59 -14.24 27.44
C PHE A 659 5.71 -13.46 26.76
N VAL A 660 6.98 -13.81 26.99
CA VAL A 660 8.11 -13.24 26.24
C VAL A 660 8.30 -14.04 24.94
N PRO A 661 8.22 -13.44 23.75
CA PRO A 661 8.43 -14.15 22.48
C PRO A 661 9.84 -14.73 22.34
N LEU A 662 9.98 -15.86 21.64
CA LEU A 662 11.25 -16.60 21.54
C LEU A 662 12.40 -15.73 21.01
N ALA A 663 12.15 -14.89 20.01
CA ALA A 663 13.15 -13.98 19.44
C ALA A 663 13.69 -12.97 20.48
N ARG A 664 12.83 -12.48 21.39
CA ARG A 664 13.21 -11.52 22.44
C ARG A 664 13.91 -12.21 23.61
N ARG A 665 13.62 -13.50 23.88
CA ARG A 665 14.38 -14.31 24.87
C ARG A 665 15.85 -14.40 24.49
N ALA A 666 16.14 -14.63 23.22
CA ALA A 666 17.51 -14.71 22.71
C ALA A 666 18.27 -13.38 22.84
N ALA A 667 17.57 -12.24 22.80
CA ALA A 667 18.17 -10.93 23.05
C ALA A 667 18.48 -10.72 24.54
N LEU A 668 17.58 -11.14 25.44
CA LEU A 668 17.78 -11.06 26.89
C LEU A 668 18.91 -11.98 27.38
N THR A 669 19.00 -13.20 26.86
CA THR A 669 20.10 -14.15 27.17
C THR A 669 21.45 -13.73 26.58
N ARG A 670 21.48 -12.70 25.74
CA ARG A 670 22.69 -12.07 25.20
C ARG A 670 22.83 -10.59 25.59
N SER A 671 22.06 -10.14 26.58
CA SER A 671 22.07 -8.74 27.02
C SER A 671 23.47 -8.32 27.48
N ALA A 672 23.82 -7.06 27.22
CA ALA A 672 25.04 -6.43 27.74
C ALA A 672 25.00 -6.32 29.27
N GLU A 673 23.81 -6.06 29.83
CA GLU A 673 23.57 -6.01 31.27
C GLU A 673 23.69 -7.42 31.88
N GLN A 674 24.69 -7.61 32.74
CA GLN A 674 25.01 -8.90 33.34
C GLN A 674 23.83 -9.48 34.12
N SER A 675 23.14 -8.65 34.91
CA SER A 675 21.99 -9.05 35.72
C SER A 675 20.83 -9.57 34.87
N VAL A 676 20.56 -8.94 33.72
CA VAL A 676 19.51 -9.35 32.78
C VAL A 676 19.86 -10.68 32.12
N ARG A 677 21.11 -10.82 31.66
CA ARG A 677 21.60 -12.03 30.99
C ARG A 677 21.53 -13.27 31.87
N GLU A 678 21.98 -13.16 33.12
CA GLU A 678 21.98 -14.27 34.08
C GLU A 678 20.58 -14.70 34.49
N ARG A 679 19.66 -13.75 34.65
CA ARG A 679 18.24 -14.02 34.92
C ARG A 679 17.59 -14.70 33.72
N ALA A 680 17.77 -14.17 32.51
CA ALA A 680 17.23 -14.75 31.29
C ALA A 680 17.79 -16.16 30.99
N GLY A 681 19.10 -16.38 31.20
CA GLY A 681 19.73 -17.69 30.99
C GLY A 681 19.18 -18.79 31.90
N ARG A 682 18.80 -18.42 33.14
CA ARG A 682 18.11 -19.34 34.07
C ARG A 682 16.69 -19.68 33.63
N ILE A 683 16.00 -18.74 32.97
CA ILE A 683 14.61 -18.91 32.56
C ILE A 683 14.49 -19.79 31.27
N TRP A 684 15.48 -19.79 30.35
CA TRP A 684 15.31 -20.36 28.97
C TRP A 684 16.48 -21.21 28.37
N HIS A 685 16.98 -22.27 29.03
CA HIS A 685 18.24 -22.97 28.68
C HIS A 685 18.28 -24.01 27.50
N ASP A 686 17.16 -24.57 26.97
CA ASP A 686 17.17 -25.91 26.29
C ASP A 686 17.09 -26.05 24.74
N GLN A 687 17.43 -25.08 23.86
CA GLN A 687 16.97 -25.09 22.44
C GLN A 687 17.96 -25.29 21.24
N GLN A 688 19.17 -25.88 21.35
CA GLN A 688 20.21 -25.79 20.28
C GLN A 688 20.62 -27.02 19.41
N ALA A 689 19.91 -28.17 19.36
CA ALA A 689 20.37 -29.33 18.54
C ALA A 689 19.24 -30.15 17.83
N ALA A 690 19.03 -30.04 16.50
CA ALA A 690 17.97 -30.82 15.81
C ALA A 690 18.09 -31.03 14.27
N GLY A 691 18.74 -32.11 13.78
CA GLY A 691 18.62 -32.58 12.38
C GLY A 691 19.01 -34.07 12.19
N LEU A 692 18.34 -34.82 11.29
CA LEU A 692 18.51 -36.27 10.99
C LEU A 692 19.54 -36.56 9.87
N SER A 693 20.18 -37.74 9.88
CA SER A 693 21.16 -38.19 8.88
C SER A 693 20.54 -38.96 7.68
N PRO A 694 21.24 -39.03 6.52
CA PRO A 694 20.73 -39.73 5.33
C PRO A 694 20.45 -41.23 5.49
N ASP A 695 21.14 -41.94 6.39
CA ASP A 695 20.90 -43.36 6.66
C ASP A 695 19.60 -43.59 7.43
N GLU A 696 19.26 -42.67 8.34
CA GLU A 696 18.01 -42.71 9.10
C GLU A 696 16.80 -42.52 8.18
N ILE A 697 16.88 -41.64 7.18
CA ILE A 697 15.82 -41.41 6.18
C ILE A 697 15.54 -42.68 5.35
N ARG A 698 16.58 -43.40 4.91
CA ARG A 698 16.42 -44.65 4.15
C ARG A 698 15.74 -45.75 4.96
N SER A 699 16.09 -45.89 6.23
CA SER A 699 15.49 -46.86 7.14
C SER A 699 13.99 -46.60 7.36
N LEU A 700 13.62 -45.32 7.52
CA LEU A 700 12.22 -44.89 7.67
C LEU A 700 11.38 -45.17 6.42
N LEU A 701 11.92 -44.90 5.23
CA LEU A 701 11.24 -45.20 3.95
C LEU A 701 10.99 -46.71 3.76
N ALA A 702 11.91 -47.57 4.17
CA ALA A 702 11.73 -49.02 4.11
C ALA A 702 10.59 -49.50 5.02
N ALA A 703 10.51 -48.99 6.25
CA ALA A 703 9.46 -49.32 7.20
C ALA A 703 8.06 -48.90 6.70
N VAL A 704 7.92 -47.70 6.14
CA VAL A 704 6.64 -47.18 5.60
C VAL A 704 6.11 -48.04 4.44
N ARG A 705 7.00 -48.62 3.62
CA ARG A 705 6.63 -49.49 2.49
C ARG A 705 6.10 -50.86 2.92
N HIS A 706 6.37 -51.31 4.16
CA HIS A 706 5.82 -52.56 4.71
C HIS A 706 4.36 -52.43 5.20
N GLY A 707 3.78 -51.24 5.12
CA GLY A 707 2.40 -50.96 5.51
C GLY A 707 2.26 -50.57 6.98
N GLY A 708 1.17 -49.87 7.29
CA GLY A 708 0.85 -49.39 8.63
C GLY A 708 -0.63 -49.51 8.94
N ASP A 709 -0.98 -49.28 10.20
CA ASP A 709 -2.34 -49.36 10.72
C ASP A 709 -3.02 -47.99 10.70
N GLN A 710 -4.19 -47.93 10.06
CA GLN A 710 -4.93 -46.68 9.84
C GLN A 710 -5.46 -46.07 11.15
N GLU A 711 -5.83 -46.89 12.13
CA GLU A 711 -6.44 -46.41 13.39
C GLU A 711 -5.37 -45.89 14.36
N ARG A 712 -4.22 -46.57 14.42
CA ARG A 712 -3.03 -46.02 15.08
C ARG A 712 -2.53 -44.77 14.36
N GLY A 713 -2.54 -44.76 13.03
CA GLY A 713 -2.19 -43.61 12.21
C GLY A 713 -3.06 -42.39 12.47
N ARG A 714 -4.37 -42.58 12.61
CA ARG A 714 -5.31 -41.53 13.02
C ARG A 714 -4.95 -40.95 14.39
N THR A 715 -4.50 -41.79 15.31
CA THR A 715 -4.06 -41.36 16.64
C THR A 715 -2.78 -40.54 16.56
N VAL A 716 -1.81 -40.95 15.75
CA VAL A 716 -0.57 -40.20 15.50
C VAL A 716 -0.89 -38.85 14.85
N PHE A 717 -1.73 -38.84 13.82
CA PHE A 717 -2.19 -37.61 13.16
C PHE A 717 -2.86 -36.65 14.16
N SER A 718 -3.79 -37.15 14.98
CA SER A 718 -4.51 -36.34 15.96
C SER A 718 -3.59 -35.71 17.01
N LYS A 719 -2.54 -36.43 17.41
CA LYS A 719 -1.59 -35.96 18.43
C LYS A 719 -0.56 -34.99 17.88
N GLN A 720 -0.06 -35.23 16.66
CA GLN A 720 1.17 -34.60 16.17
C GLN A 720 0.96 -33.71 14.93
N CYS A 721 -0.08 -33.96 14.13
CA CYS A 721 -0.28 -33.28 12.83
C CYS A 721 -1.52 -32.39 12.80
N ALA A 722 -2.56 -32.74 13.56
CA ALA A 722 -3.87 -32.06 13.54
C ALA A 722 -3.81 -30.61 14.03
N HIS A 723 -2.73 -30.24 14.73
CA HIS A 723 -2.51 -28.85 15.16
C HIS A 723 -2.28 -27.91 13.97
N CYS A 724 -1.74 -28.40 12.86
CA CYS A 724 -1.45 -27.58 11.67
C CYS A 724 -2.16 -28.07 10.40
N HIS A 725 -2.53 -29.34 10.33
CA HIS A 725 -3.12 -29.94 9.14
C HIS A 725 -4.53 -30.45 9.40
N ARG A 726 -5.35 -30.40 8.35
CA ARG A 726 -6.70 -30.96 8.33
C ARG A 726 -6.74 -32.22 7.47
N VAL A 727 -7.51 -33.22 7.91
CA VAL A 727 -7.85 -34.43 7.13
C VAL A 727 -9.31 -34.76 7.41
N ALA A 728 -10.13 -34.95 6.38
CA ALA A 728 -11.53 -35.37 6.51
C ALA A 728 -12.35 -34.53 7.54
N GLY A 729 -12.07 -33.22 7.62
CA GLY A 729 -12.75 -32.30 8.55
C GLY A 729 -12.18 -32.24 9.97
N ALA A 730 -11.20 -33.08 10.33
CA ALA A 730 -10.51 -33.05 11.63
C ALA A 730 -9.15 -32.35 11.55
N GLY A 731 -8.85 -31.50 12.54
CA GLY A 731 -7.61 -30.70 12.62
C GLY A 731 -7.78 -29.25 12.13
N HIS A 732 -6.68 -28.51 12.03
CA HIS A 732 -6.68 -27.09 11.69
C HIS A 732 -6.12 -26.82 10.29
N GLN A 733 -6.60 -25.78 9.63
CA GLN A 733 -6.14 -25.37 8.31
C GLN A 733 -5.02 -24.32 8.42
N VAL A 734 -3.82 -24.74 8.84
CA VAL A 734 -2.62 -23.88 8.92
C VAL A 734 -1.70 -24.20 7.75
N GLY A 735 -1.27 -25.46 7.64
CA GLY A 735 -0.60 -26.03 6.48
C GLY A 735 -1.60 -26.53 5.43
N PRO A 736 -1.12 -27.22 4.38
CA PRO A 736 -1.99 -27.84 3.38
C PRO A 736 -3.01 -28.79 4.00
N ASP A 737 -4.23 -28.78 3.46
CA ASP A 737 -5.21 -29.83 3.74
C ASP A 737 -4.65 -31.16 3.20
N LEU A 738 -4.64 -32.17 4.07
CA LEU A 738 -4.08 -33.48 3.78
C LEU A 738 -5.17 -34.49 3.36
N ALA A 739 -6.41 -34.06 3.14
CA ALA A 739 -7.47 -34.92 2.58
C ALA A 739 -7.08 -35.55 1.23
N GLU A 740 -6.33 -34.83 0.40
CA GLU A 740 -5.79 -35.32 -0.89
C GLU A 740 -4.33 -35.78 -0.77
N ALA A 741 -3.74 -35.77 0.44
CA ALA A 741 -2.35 -36.20 0.62
C ALA A 741 -2.15 -37.67 0.23
N GLY A 742 -3.22 -38.48 0.31
CA GLY A 742 -3.21 -39.89 -0.09
C GLY A 742 -2.90 -40.16 -1.57
N ASP A 743 -3.10 -39.17 -2.45
CA ASP A 743 -2.80 -39.28 -3.89
C ASP A 743 -1.34 -38.96 -4.22
N ARG A 744 -0.55 -38.48 -3.24
CA ARG A 744 0.89 -38.20 -3.41
C ARG A 744 1.73 -39.48 -3.35
N PRO A 745 2.88 -39.54 -4.05
CA PRO A 745 3.84 -40.63 -3.89
C PRO A 745 4.32 -40.77 -2.44
N VAL A 746 4.43 -42.01 -1.94
CA VAL A 746 4.81 -42.30 -0.53
C VAL A 746 6.17 -41.70 -0.16
N ASP A 747 7.16 -41.83 -1.04
CA ASP A 747 8.50 -41.31 -0.79
C ASP A 747 8.47 -39.78 -0.62
N ARG A 748 7.59 -39.09 -1.37
CA ARG A 748 7.41 -37.64 -1.27
C ARG A 748 6.79 -37.24 0.06
N LEU A 749 5.76 -37.94 0.52
CA LEU A 749 5.11 -37.68 1.81
C LEU A 749 6.09 -37.86 2.98
N VAL A 750 6.91 -38.90 2.94
CA VAL A 750 7.90 -39.18 3.98
C VAL A 750 8.99 -38.10 4.01
N THR A 751 9.49 -37.66 2.85
CA THR A 751 10.47 -36.57 2.77
C THR A 751 9.88 -35.24 3.26
N ASP A 752 8.64 -34.90 2.89
CA ASP A 752 7.93 -33.69 3.36
C ASP A 752 7.77 -33.67 4.90
N ILE A 753 7.60 -34.83 5.56
CA ILE A 753 7.43 -34.94 7.02
C ILE A 753 8.78 -34.92 7.75
N ILE A 754 9.80 -35.60 7.23
CA ILE A 754 11.09 -35.74 7.91
C ILE A 754 11.97 -34.49 7.74
N ASP A 755 11.96 -33.91 6.54
CA ASP A 755 12.72 -32.71 6.20
C ASP A 755 11.80 -31.65 5.59
N PRO A 756 11.00 -30.95 6.41
CA PRO A 756 10.02 -29.98 5.91
C PRO A 756 10.66 -28.76 5.21
N ASN A 757 11.98 -28.58 5.31
CA ASN A 757 12.71 -27.47 4.69
C ASN A 757 13.33 -27.81 3.33
N HIS A 758 13.29 -29.08 2.90
CA HIS A 758 13.92 -29.48 1.64
C HIS A 758 13.27 -28.86 0.39
N SER A 759 12.01 -28.42 0.49
CA SER A 759 11.26 -27.74 -0.57
C SER A 759 10.10 -26.97 0.03
N VAL A 760 10.24 -25.64 0.10
CA VAL A 760 9.28 -24.74 0.75
C VAL A 760 8.68 -23.79 -0.29
N GLU A 761 7.40 -23.97 -0.63
CA GLU A 761 6.67 -23.00 -1.46
C GLU A 761 6.49 -21.69 -0.69
N ALA A 762 6.56 -20.54 -1.36
CA ALA A 762 6.49 -19.22 -0.71
C ALA A 762 5.26 -18.98 0.18
N ARG A 763 4.14 -19.68 -0.05
CA ARG A 763 2.93 -19.62 0.81
C ARG A 763 3.03 -20.46 2.09
N TRP A 764 3.93 -21.45 2.10
CA TRP A 764 4.24 -22.34 3.22
C TRP A 764 5.57 -21.97 3.88
N GLU A 765 6.23 -20.92 3.39
CA GLU A 765 7.39 -20.30 4.01
C GLU A 765 6.97 -19.57 5.29
N SER A 766 7.63 -19.92 6.39
CA SER A 766 7.49 -19.19 7.64
C SER A 766 7.93 -17.74 7.43
N THR A 767 7.05 -16.83 7.75
CA THR A 767 7.31 -15.39 7.72
C THR A 767 7.47 -14.92 9.15
N ILE A 768 8.62 -14.33 9.44
CA ILE A 768 8.84 -13.58 10.67
C ILE A 768 8.43 -12.15 10.38
N VAL A 769 7.43 -11.70 11.12
CA VAL A 769 7.01 -10.32 11.18
C VAL A 769 7.50 -9.79 12.50
N ILE A 770 8.56 -9.00 12.45
CA ILE A 770 8.96 -8.14 13.55
C ILE A 770 8.12 -6.90 13.41
N THR A 771 7.21 -6.72 14.33
CA THR A 771 6.33 -5.57 14.31
C THR A 771 7.08 -4.30 14.72
N SER A 772 6.55 -3.13 14.37
CA SER A 772 7.08 -1.82 14.81
C SER A 772 7.06 -1.65 16.32
N ASP A 773 6.31 -2.51 17.01
CA ASP A 773 6.29 -2.70 18.45
C ASP A 773 7.00 -3.99 18.89
N GLY A 774 8.00 -4.48 18.15
CA GLY A 774 8.94 -5.51 18.60
C GLY A 774 8.38 -6.92 18.81
N GLU A 775 7.10 -7.17 18.50
CA GLU A 775 6.46 -8.49 18.46
C GLU A 775 7.08 -9.28 17.30
N ALA A 776 7.82 -10.33 17.61
CA ALA A 776 8.32 -11.25 16.59
C ALA A 776 7.27 -12.35 16.40
N LEU A 777 6.39 -12.11 15.44
CA LEU A 777 5.37 -13.06 15.02
C LEU A 777 5.93 -13.99 13.97
N GLU A 778 5.89 -15.28 14.25
CA GLU A 778 6.24 -16.32 13.29
C GLU A 778 4.98 -17.08 12.88
N GLY A 779 4.74 -17.15 11.58
CA GLY A 779 3.58 -17.83 11.02
C GLY A 779 3.62 -17.86 9.51
N LEU A 780 2.65 -18.55 8.90
CA LEU A 780 2.49 -18.57 7.45
C LEU A 780 1.79 -17.32 6.98
N LEU A 781 2.32 -16.68 5.95
CA LEU A 781 1.70 -15.50 5.36
C LEU A 781 0.41 -15.87 4.62
N ASP A 782 -0.73 -15.73 5.29
CA ASP A 782 -2.06 -16.11 4.81
C ASP A 782 -2.68 -15.01 3.94
N THR A 783 -2.51 -13.75 4.30
CA THR A 783 -2.95 -12.61 3.47
C THR A 783 -1.96 -11.45 3.61
N SER A 784 -1.64 -10.77 2.51
CA SER A 784 -0.73 -9.61 2.53
C SER A 784 -1.37 -8.45 1.78
N GLY A 785 -2.08 -7.58 2.51
CA GLY A 785 -2.76 -6.40 1.98
C GLY A 785 -1.92 -5.12 2.11
N LEU A 786 -2.41 -4.01 1.56
CA LEU A 786 -1.75 -2.70 1.65
C LEU A 786 -1.72 -2.15 3.09
N GLY A 787 -2.70 -2.52 3.92
CA GLY A 787 -2.82 -2.06 5.31
C GLY A 787 -2.37 -3.06 6.37
N SER A 788 -2.33 -4.37 6.07
CA SER A 788 -1.98 -5.40 7.05
C SER A 788 -1.48 -6.70 6.39
N VAL A 789 -0.88 -7.55 7.21
CA VAL A 789 -0.38 -8.87 6.90
C VAL A 789 -1.02 -9.83 7.88
N VAL A 790 -1.74 -10.84 7.39
CA VAL A 790 -2.31 -11.91 8.21
C VAL A 790 -1.35 -13.08 8.21
N LEU A 791 -0.94 -13.51 9.41
CA LEU A 791 -0.18 -14.72 9.64
C LEU A 791 -1.10 -15.82 10.17
N CYS A 792 -1.05 -17.01 9.59
CA CYS A 792 -1.68 -18.20 10.14
C CYS A 792 -0.65 -19.01 10.93
N ARG A 793 -0.96 -19.29 12.20
CA ARG A 793 -0.06 -19.89 13.20
C ARG A 793 -0.55 -21.30 13.56
N PRO A 794 0.31 -22.13 14.19
CA PRO A 794 -0.09 -23.46 14.63
C PRO A 794 -1.37 -23.40 15.50
N GLY A 795 -2.29 -24.33 15.31
CA GLY A 795 -3.61 -24.35 15.95
C GLY A 795 -4.73 -23.64 15.18
N GLY A 796 -4.45 -23.12 13.98
CA GLY A 796 -5.45 -22.45 13.14
C GLY A 796 -5.67 -20.97 13.46
N GLU A 797 -4.85 -20.40 14.36
CA GLU A 797 -4.92 -19.01 14.77
C GLU A 797 -4.49 -18.08 13.62
N ARG A 798 -5.30 -17.06 13.31
CA ARG A 798 -4.97 -16.04 12.31
C ARG A 798 -4.69 -14.71 13.00
N ARG A 799 -3.49 -14.18 12.79
CA ARG A 799 -2.98 -12.95 13.39
C ARG A 799 -2.80 -11.88 12.32
N THR A 800 -3.67 -10.87 12.33
CA THR A 800 -3.59 -9.72 11.43
C THR A 800 -2.65 -8.67 12.01
N VAL A 801 -1.60 -8.33 11.28
CA VAL A 801 -0.54 -7.40 11.64
C VAL A 801 -0.61 -6.20 10.70
N PRO A 802 -1.08 -5.04 11.16
CA PRO A 802 -1.07 -3.81 10.37
C PRO A 802 0.34 -3.50 9.85
N ARG A 803 0.49 -3.15 8.57
CA ARG A 803 1.81 -2.99 7.93
C ARG A 803 2.63 -1.83 8.48
N ASP A 804 1.97 -0.83 9.04
CA ASP A 804 2.60 0.26 9.77
C ASP A 804 3.11 -0.16 11.15
N GLN A 805 2.62 -1.30 11.63
CA GLN A 805 3.13 -2.04 12.76
C GLN A 805 4.10 -3.13 12.30
N ILE A 806 4.76 -3.02 11.14
CA ILE A 806 5.80 -3.98 10.72
C ILE A 806 7.14 -3.27 10.56
N GLU A 807 8.07 -3.52 11.49
CA GLU A 807 9.45 -3.06 11.44
C GLU A 807 10.24 -3.87 10.41
N THR A 808 10.12 -5.19 10.46
CA THR A 808 10.75 -6.12 9.53
C THR A 808 9.78 -7.22 9.17
N LEU A 809 9.44 -7.31 7.89
CA LEU A 809 8.76 -8.47 7.32
C LEU A 809 9.80 -9.31 6.59
N ARG A 810 10.10 -10.51 7.08
CA ARG A 810 11.11 -11.36 6.45
C ARG A 810 10.64 -12.81 6.38
N GLY A 811 10.58 -13.33 5.17
CA GLY A 811 10.53 -14.77 4.94
C GLY A 811 11.82 -15.42 5.44
N THR A 812 11.69 -16.51 6.18
CA THR A 812 12.84 -17.20 6.80
C THR A 812 13.59 -18.09 5.80
N GLY A 813 13.01 -18.34 4.62
CA GLY A 813 13.44 -19.38 3.69
C GLY A 813 13.19 -20.80 4.19
N MET A 814 12.48 -20.96 5.32
CA MET A 814 12.22 -22.22 6.01
C MET A 814 10.71 -22.43 6.21
N SER A 815 10.28 -23.67 6.36
CA SER A 815 8.91 -24.06 6.68
C SER A 815 8.54 -23.67 8.11
N LEU A 816 7.25 -23.42 8.35
CA LEU A 816 6.71 -23.26 9.71
C LEU A 816 6.70 -24.59 10.48
N MET A 817 6.81 -25.73 9.79
CA MET A 817 6.90 -27.03 10.44
C MET A 817 8.25 -27.19 11.16
N PRO A 818 8.28 -27.58 12.45
CA PRO A 818 9.51 -27.60 13.24
C PRO A 818 10.60 -28.51 12.68
N VAL A 819 11.85 -28.03 12.70
CA VAL A 819 13.02 -28.84 12.34
C VAL A 819 13.22 -29.93 13.39
N GLY A 820 13.49 -31.16 12.94
CA GLY A 820 13.68 -32.32 13.81
C GLY A 820 12.38 -33.02 14.24
N PHE A 821 11.22 -32.59 13.74
CA PHE A 821 9.94 -33.28 13.97
C PHE A 821 9.96 -34.76 13.54
N GLY A 822 10.68 -35.08 12.46
CA GLY A 822 10.89 -36.46 12.02
C GLY A 822 11.53 -37.40 13.05
N ARG A 823 12.18 -36.88 14.11
CA ARG A 823 12.72 -37.67 15.24
C ARG A 823 11.68 -38.00 16.32
N GLN A 824 10.54 -37.31 16.31
CA GLN A 824 9.48 -37.50 17.29
C GLN A 824 8.57 -38.68 16.93
N LEU A 825 8.67 -39.18 15.69
CA LEU A 825 7.94 -40.34 15.22
C LEU A 825 8.89 -41.53 15.11
N SER A 826 8.53 -42.64 15.73
CA SER A 826 9.17 -43.92 15.44
C SER A 826 8.85 -44.36 14.00
N ALA A 827 9.65 -45.28 13.45
CA ALA A 827 9.42 -45.86 12.13
C ALA A 827 8.02 -46.48 11.98
N SER A 828 7.49 -47.07 13.06
CA SER A 828 6.12 -47.63 13.09
C SER A 828 5.06 -46.52 13.09
N GLU A 829 5.24 -45.46 13.87
CA GLU A 829 4.27 -44.35 13.92
C GLU A 829 4.21 -43.58 12.60
N LEU A 830 5.35 -43.44 11.91
CA LEU A 830 5.40 -42.85 10.58
C LEU A 830 4.68 -43.75 9.54
N ALA A 831 4.89 -45.07 9.59
CA ALA A 831 4.20 -46.02 8.71
C ALA A 831 2.68 -46.00 8.95
N ASP A 832 2.25 -46.01 10.21
CA ASP A 832 0.84 -45.91 10.61
C ASP A 832 0.22 -44.58 10.14
N LEU A 833 0.91 -43.44 10.34
CA LEU A 833 0.47 -42.12 9.88
C LEU A 833 0.26 -42.08 8.36
N ILE A 834 1.20 -42.60 7.57
CA ILE A 834 1.09 -42.66 6.11
C ILE A 834 -0.07 -43.56 5.68
N ALA A 835 -0.28 -44.69 6.36
CA ALA A 835 -1.42 -45.57 6.09
C ALA A 835 -2.76 -44.87 6.32
N PHE A 836 -2.88 -44.06 7.37
CA PHE A 836 -4.06 -43.24 7.63
C PHE A 836 -4.28 -42.15 6.56
N LEU A 837 -3.26 -41.38 6.21
CA LEU A 837 -3.36 -40.31 5.20
C LEU A 837 -3.79 -40.84 3.82
N ARG A 838 -3.45 -42.09 3.49
CA ARG A 838 -3.86 -42.75 2.24
C ARG A 838 -5.28 -43.34 2.25
N SER A 839 -5.94 -43.38 3.41
CA SER A 839 -7.28 -43.96 3.59
C SER A 839 -8.44 -42.96 3.46
N GLY A 840 -8.15 -41.65 3.40
CA GLY A 840 -9.11 -40.54 3.59
C GLY A 840 -10.17 -40.29 2.51
N ARG A 841 -11.04 -41.26 2.18
CA ARG A 841 -12.32 -41.01 1.49
C ARG A 841 -13.46 -40.73 2.50
N PRO A 842 -14.45 -39.87 2.17
CA PRO A 842 -15.67 -39.78 2.97
C PRO A 842 -16.53 -41.04 2.81
N VAL A 843 -17.01 -41.60 3.92
CA VAL A 843 -18.16 -42.54 3.92
C VAL A 843 -19.43 -41.67 3.85
N PRO A 844 -20.30 -41.81 2.82
CA PRO A 844 -21.56 -41.07 2.76
C PRO A 844 -22.52 -41.55 3.86
N PRO A 845 -23.43 -40.69 4.37
CA PRO A 845 -24.40 -41.11 5.37
C PRO A 845 -25.33 -42.18 4.76
N THR A 846 -25.53 -43.29 5.48
CA THR A 846 -26.43 -44.38 5.10
C THR A 846 -27.90 -43.89 5.03
N PRO A 847 -28.73 -44.49 4.16
CA PRO A 847 -30.05 -43.97 3.80
C PRO A 847 -31.07 -43.95 4.94
#